data_AF-A0A5C5VJG8-F1
#
_entry.id   AF-A0A5C5VJG8-F1
#
_cell.length_a   1.000
_cell.length_b   1.000
_cell.length_c   1.000
_cell.angle_alpha   90.00
_cell.angle_beta   90.00
_cell.angle_gamma   90.00
#
_symmetry.space_group_name_H-M   'P 1'
#
loop_
_entity.id
_entity.type
_entity.pdbx_description
1 polymer ?
#
loop_
_entity_poly.entity_id
_entity_poly.type
_entity_poly.pdbx_seq_one_letter_code
_entity_poly.pdbx_strand_id
1 'polypeptide(L)'
;MALYPYHSGMPENLQGPLDLQEASKIASEAALPPKGNPAFAESARLAYLANEAAFVTTSRTSPALGPTFWLHFHTDRWRPNHRVTIRTAEAGWARDLLGLYRYGAWHFELPKSAFPRGIVMKFLLDGDHWMVENNKSLDPDNNHHFMEEDVTFSSTETRFRIPYDNFVSEAAQGREYPVVGNTNEEIHYEVIIIGSGMGGGILADALSDKGVKTLVLDAGGVAYPSHINNLPGDWVSLPGKHQVNNFENKDGSELLGGVQMSLGGRSVFWSGLIPRMRDWELSSWPSVIRNYLTHNGYDQAERLMRKRQSMGEFQNQLLDDLSGNFPDFLCKDLPRSRHQPNLKPDNQLDDVLETPTGVFSSADLLLDSLAFEGKAGRDNLTVNLNHLVTEIETENGRAKAVICQDLAGNRRRRYTADRIVLSAGSLESPRLALQSNLNDPNGKIGRGLTDHPAYFSHGGEDFGYNIPSHLPNGAPHPFGDPNLHAKVLMQHKQADSQSHSFNVEILLNGWFWDLRHSDDDVRRQRLSSNAQSEIKFTFIFASDLNDANWVQIQSADQRLAVKVARNPAGEQYFDECKQLRNRLLDFFRVPGVDPDSGLGNGNQGTPHHAGGTLRMSDDGTGVVNTDLKFEAYENIYACDNSVFPAIPCANPSLTLGALALRLADHLAQQVHA
;
A
#
# COMPACT_ATOMS: atom_id res chain seq x y z
N MET A 1 37.24 -6.30 -23.23
CA MET A 1 37.22 -4.89 -22.78
C MET A 1 37.65 -4.86 -21.33
N ALA A 2 38.54 -3.94 -21.01
CA ALA A 2 39.38 -3.98 -19.81
C ALA A 2 38.59 -3.91 -18.49
N LEU A 3 39.01 -4.75 -17.55
CA LEU A 3 38.65 -4.78 -16.13
C LEU A 3 39.28 -3.57 -15.41
N TYR A 4 38.51 -2.89 -14.56
CA TYR A 4 39.05 -1.94 -13.56
C TYR A 4 39.13 -2.64 -12.19
N PRO A 5 40.22 -2.48 -11.42
CA PRO A 5 40.40 -3.09 -10.12
C PRO A 5 39.78 -2.24 -9.00
N TYR A 6 39.08 -2.87 -8.06
CA TYR A 6 38.63 -2.28 -6.81
C TYR A 6 39.83 -1.95 -5.92
N HIS A 7 40.04 -0.68 -5.59
CA HIS A 7 40.95 -0.26 -4.53
C HIS A 7 40.19 -0.05 -3.22
N SER A 8 40.64 -0.77 -2.20
CA SER A 8 40.32 -0.67 -0.79
C SER A 8 40.76 0.66 -0.19
N GLY A 9 39.87 1.33 0.56
CA GLY A 9 40.21 2.46 1.42
C GLY A 9 38.96 3.12 2.00
N MET A 10 38.51 2.67 3.18
CA MET A 10 37.57 3.45 3.99
C MET A 10 38.34 4.58 4.68
N PRO A 11 37.83 5.82 4.71
CA PRO A 11 38.27 6.79 5.71
C PRO A 11 37.58 6.49 7.05
N GLU A 12 38.39 6.18 8.06
CA GLU A 12 38.05 6.40 9.46
C GLU A 12 37.73 7.89 9.64
N ASN A 13 36.48 8.23 9.99
CA ASN A 13 36.06 9.40 10.79
C ASN A 13 34.59 9.77 10.52
N LEU A 14 33.66 9.04 11.13
CA LEU A 14 32.31 9.53 11.45
C LEU A 14 31.96 9.03 12.87
N GLN A 15 32.53 9.68 13.88
CA GLN A 15 32.03 9.63 15.25
C GLN A 15 31.42 10.98 15.60
N GLY A 16 30.12 10.98 15.91
CA GLY A 16 29.40 12.12 16.48
C GLY A 16 27.88 11.89 16.42
N PRO A 17 27.17 11.85 17.56
CA PRO A 17 25.71 11.82 17.57
C PRO A 17 25.17 13.21 17.20
N LEU A 18 24.24 13.28 16.26
CA LEU A 18 23.47 14.50 15.95
C LEU A 18 22.53 14.80 17.12
N ASP A 19 22.66 16.01 17.69
CA ASP A 19 21.89 16.49 18.84
C ASP A 19 20.44 16.84 18.43
N LEU A 20 19.52 15.95 18.78
CA LEU A 20 18.08 16.07 18.54
C LEU A 20 17.44 17.28 19.26
N GLN A 21 18.10 17.90 20.24
CA GLN A 21 17.56 19.07 20.94
C GLN A 21 17.56 20.34 20.09
N GLU A 22 18.51 20.49 19.16
CA GLU A 22 18.63 21.69 18.33
C GLU A 22 17.55 21.73 17.23
N ALA A 23 17.20 20.56 16.67
CA ALA A 23 16.09 20.41 15.71
C ALA A 23 14.71 20.70 16.35
N SER A 24 14.50 20.29 17.60
CA SER A 24 13.25 20.54 18.31
C SER A 24 13.06 22.01 18.70
N LYS A 25 14.15 22.78 18.84
CA LYS A 25 14.12 24.20 19.21
C LYS A 25 13.64 25.08 18.05
N ILE A 26 14.11 24.79 16.83
CA ILE A 26 13.71 25.50 15.59
C ILE A 26 12.20 25.33 15.31
N ALA A 27 11.63 24.17 15.62
CA ALA A 27 10.20 23.92 15.47
C ALA A 27 9.31 24.71 16.45
N SER A 28 9.86 25.14 17.60
CA SER A 28 9.07 25.76 18.69
C SER A 28 8.97 27.30 18.61
N GLU A 29 9.82 27.97 17.83
CA GLU A 29 9.90 29.45 17.79
C GLU A 29 9.13 30.10 16.61
N ALA A 30 8.52 29.32 15.73
CA ALA A 30 7.72 29.83 14.60
C ALA A 30 6.30 30.24 15.03
N ALA A 31 6.14 31.46 15.56
CA ALA A 31 4.82 32.04 15.82
C ALA A 31 4.08 32.32 14.49
N LEU A 32 2.90 31.69 14.30
CA LEU A 32 2.02 31.89 13.14
C LEU A 32 1.46 33.33 13.10
N PRO A 33 1.61 34.10 12.01
CA PRO A 33 0.94 35.39 11.85
C PRO A 33 -0.52 35.21 11.35
N PRO A 34 -1.38 36.24 11.45
CA PRO A 34 -2.81 36.12 11.14
C PRO A 34 -3.10 35.97 9.64
N LYS A 35 -4.23 35.31 9.34
CA LYS A 35 -4.72 34.93 8.00
C LYS A 35 -4.79 36.09 6.99
N GLY A 36 -4.36 35.81 5.76
CA GLY A 36 -4.63 36.64 4.57
C GLY A 36 -3.41 37.10 3.76
N ASN A 37 -2.20 36.65 4.10
CA ASN A 37 -0.96 37.07 3.43
C ASN A 37 -0.37 35.92 2.58
N PRO A 38 0.13 36.17 1.34
CA PRO A 38 0.85 35.18 0.50
C PRO A 38 2.02 34.43 1.19
N ALA A 39 2.43 34.84 2.39
CA ALA A 39 3.33 34.09 3.28
C ALA A 39 2.81 32.71 3.77
N PHE A 40 1.52 32.38 3.56
CA PHE A 40 0.98 31.03 3.88
C PHE A 40 1.56 29.94 2.97
N ALA A 41 1.93 30.29 1.72
CA ALA A 41 2.63 29.39 0.80
C ALA A 41 4.06 29.09 1.26
N GLU A 42 4.74 30.06 1.88
CA GLU A 42 6.12 29.93 2.38
C GLU A 42 6.20 29.04 3.65
N SER A 43 5.17 29.07 4.50
CA SER A 43 5.11 28.26 5.72
C SER A 43 4.73 26.80 5.46
N ALA A 44 3.83 26.54 4.50
CA ALA A 44 3.60 25.19 3.97
C ALA A 44 4.87 24.64 3.25
N ARG A 45 5.61 25.52 2.57
CA ARG A 45 6.90 25.24 1.91
C ARG A 45 8.04 24.94 2.91
N LEU A 46 8.05 25.54 4.10
CA LEU A 46 9.05 25.25 5.14
C LEU A 46 8.73 23.96 5.92
N ALA A 47 7.45 23.68 6.19
CA ALA A 47 7.02 22.38 6.70
C ALA A 47 7.32 21.23 5.70
N TYR A 48 7.29 21.53 4.40
CA TYR A 48 7.69 20.64 3.30
C TYR A 48 9.19 20.28 3.32
N LEU A 49 10.09 21.25 3.52
CA LEU A 49 11.53 20.99 3.62
C LEU A 49 11.90 20.11 4.83
N ALA A 50 11.15 20.22 5.93
CA ALA A 50 11.34 19.37 7.10
C ALA A 50 10.89 17.90 6.86
N ASN A 51 9.85 17.68 6.04
CA ASN A 51 9.39 16.35 5.66
C ASN A 51 10.27 15.68 4.59
N GLU A 52 10.87 16.44 3.67
CA GLU A 52 11.86 15.91 2.71
C GLU A 52 13.08 15.30 3.44
N ALA A 53 13.56 15.94 4.51
CA ALA A 53 14.65 15.42 5.33
C ALA A 53 14.29 14.11 6.06
N ALA A 54 13.01 13.90 6.41
CA ALA A 54 12.53 12.70 7.09
C ALA A 54 12.29 11.52 6.13
N PHE A 55 11.90 11.78 4.88
CA PHE A 55 11.64 10.72 3.89
C PHE A 55 12.89 10.21 3.17
N VAL A 56 13.92 11.06 3.03
CA VAL A 56 15.19 10.71 2.37
C VAL A 56 16.14 9.92 3.29
N THR A 57 15.95 10.01 4.62
CA THR A 57 16.88 9.41 5.60
C THR A 57 16.57 7.94 5.96
N THR A 58 15.46 7.36 5.51
CA THR A 58 15.06 5.98 5.86
C THR A 58 15.38 4.92 4.80
N SER A 59 15.78 5.28 3.58
CA SER A 59 16.10 4.27 2.54
C SER A 59 17.59 3.87 2.60
N ARG A 60 17.90 2.68 3.11
CA ARG A 60 19.30 2.20 3.26
C ARG A 60 19.91 1.55 2.01
N THR A 61 19.26 1.51 0.85
CA THR A 61 19.76 0.71 -0.29
C THR A 61 19.61 1.29 -1.70
N SER A 62 19.26 2.57 -1.89
CA SER A 62 19.69 3.21 -3.16
C SER A 62 21.20 3.41 -3.05
N PRO A 63 22.05 3.04 -4.03
CA PRO A 63 23.45 3.46 -4.00
C PRO A 63 23.40 4.96 -3.80
N ALA A 64 23.95 5.45 -2.69
CA ALA A 64 23.82 6.84 -2.29
C ALA A 64 24.21 7.67 -3.52
N LEU A 65 23.20 8.24 -4.19
CA LEU A 65 23.44 9.31 -5.12
C LEU A 65 24.14 10.30 -4.21
N GLY A 66 25.43 10.56 -4.47
CA GLY A 66 26.13 11.61 -3.75
C GLY A 66 25.31 12.91 -3.83
N PRO A 67 25.74 14.00 -3.16
CA PRO A 67 24.97 15.24 -3.07
C PRO A 67 24.13 15.56 -4.31
N THR A 68 22.82 15.77 -4.15
CA THR A 68 21.87 16.03 -5.25
C THR A 68 21.44 17.50 -5.27
N PHE A 69 20.85 17.94 -6.38
CA PHE A 69 20.10 19.18 -6.49
C PHE A 69 18.78 18.91 -7.21
N TRP A 70 17.79 19.75 -6.94
CA TRP A 70 16.42 19.54 -7.40
C TRP A 70 16.00 20.57 -8.43
N LEU A 71 15.11 20.13 -9.32
CA LEU A 71 14.38 21.00 -10.22
C LEU A 71 12.89 20.74 -10.10
N HIS A 72 12.13 21.82 -9.96
CA HIS A 72 10.68 21.80 -9.79
C HIS A 72 10.01 22.60 -10.91
N PHE A 73 9.10 21.98 -11.65
CA PHE A 73 8.26 22.67 -12.63
C PHE A 73 6.80 22.68 -12.17
N HIS A 74 6.34 23.83 -11.68
CA HIS A 74 5.01 24.06 -11.12
C HIS A 74 4.00 24.29 -12.24
N THR A 75 2.94 23.49 -12.29
CA THR A 75 1.95 23.56 -13.36
C THR A 75 0.63 22.90 -12.99
N ASP A 76 -0.47 23.55 -13.33
CA ASP A 76 -1.83 22.99 -13.21
C ASP A 76 -2.32 22.39 -14.54
N ARG A 77 -1.77 22.86 -15.66
CA ARG A 77 -2.16 22.43 -16.99
C ARG A 77 -1.59 21.07 -17.35
N TRP A 78 -0.32 20.86 -17.02
CA TRP A 78 0.42 19.64 -17.35
C TRP A 78 0.43 18.68 -16.16
N ARG A 79 -0.72 18.56 -15.49
CA ARG A 79 -0.98 17.60 -14.41
C ARG A 79 -0.80 16.15 -14.89
N PRO A 80 -0.67 15.19 -13.97
CA PRO A 80 -0.50 13.77 -14.28
C PRO A 80 -1.61 13.28 -15.22
N ASN A 81 -1.26 12.33 -16.10
CA ASN A 81 -1.88 11.98 -17.39
C ASN A 81 -1.15 12.60 -18.59
N HIS A 82 -0.39 13.69 -18.40
CA HIS A 82 0.77 13.99 -19.24
C HIS A 82 2.06 13.41 -18.63
N ARG A 83 3.12 13.30 -19.42
CA ARG A 83 4.48 12.99 -18.98
C ARG A 83 5.40 14.16 -19.29
N VAL A 84 5.96 14.81 -18.27
CA VAL A 84 7.03 15.81 -18.46
C VAL A 84 8.37 15.18 -18.12
N THR A 85 9.32 15.31 -19.05
CA THR A 85 10.70 14.84 -18.91
C THR A 85 11.68 15.96 -19.20
N ILE A 86 12.96 15.72 -18.91
CA ILE A 86 14.05 16.61 -19.26
C ILE A 86 15.04 15.88 -20.17
N ARG A 87 15.48 16.53 -21.23
CA ARG A 87 16.65 16.12 -22.02
C ARG A 87 17.78 17.11 -21.82
N THR A 88 19.02 16.62 -21.88
CA THR A 88 20.21 17.42 -21.57
C THR A 88 21.22 17.41 -22.72
N ALA A 89 22.00 18.47 -22.84
CA ALA A 89 23.07 18.59 -23.83
C ALA A 89 24.19 17.55 -23.59
N GLU A 90 24.48 17.26 -22.32
CA GLU A 90 25.53 16.32 -21.88
C GLU A 90 25.21 14.89 -22.32
N ALA A 91 23.93 14.54 -22.42
CA ALA A 91 23.45 13.27 -22.95
C ALA A 91 23.12 13.33 -24.46
N GLY A 92 23.54 14.40 -25.15
CA GLY A 92 23.32 14.58 -26.59
C GLY A 92 21.85 14.74 -26.98
N TRP A 93 20.99 15.21 -26.07
CA TRP A 93 19.55 15.39 -26.28
C TRP A 93 18.77 14.10 -26.63
N ALA A 94 19.35 12.93 -26.36
CA ALA A 94 18.75 11.65 -26.76
C ALA A 94 18.04 10.91 -25.62
N ARG A 95 18.38 11.22 -24.36
CA ARG A 95 17.89 10.49 -23.18
C ARG A 95 16.97 11.34 -22.34
N ASP A 96 15.79 10.81 -22.06
CA ASP A 96 14.83 11.41 -21.12
C ASP A 96 15.24 11.12 -19.68
N LEU A 97 15.28 12.17 -18.87
CA LEU A 97 15.27 12.11 -17.41
C LEU A 97 13.82 12.29 -16.95
N LEU A 98 13.32 11.30 -16.23
CA LEU A 98 11.93 11.25 -15.79
C LEU A 98 11.70 12.17 -14.60
N GLY A 99 10.60 12.93 -14.65
CA GLY A 99 10.10 13.68 -13.51
C GLY A 99 9.02 12.91 -12.77
N LEU A 100 8.85 13.22 -11.48
CA LEU A 100 7.73 12.74 -10.66
C LEU A 100 6.82 13.92 -10.35
N TYR A 101 5.55 13.86 -10.73
CA TYR A 101 4.61 14.93 -10.40
C TYR A 101 4.08 14.77 -8.99
N ARG A 102 4.32 15.74 -8.10
CA ARG A 102 3.80 15.75 -6.72
C ARG A 102 3.55 17.18 -6.27
N TYR A 103 2.49 17.41 -5.49
CA TYR A 103 2.23 18.70 -4.85
C TYR A 103 2.19 19.89 -5.82
N GLY A 104 1.58 19.72 -6.99
CA GLY A 104 1.46 20.82 -7.96
C GLY A 104 2.66 21.02 -8.90
N ALA A 105 3.70 20.18 -8.81
CA ALA A 105 4.90 20.33 -9.63
C ALA A 105 5.48 18.99 -10.12
N TRP A 106 6.18 19.02 -11.26
CA TRP A 106 7.09 17.96 -11.68
C TRP A 106 8.44 18.12 -10.99
N HIS A 107 8.91 17.07 -10.31
CA HIS A 107 10.15 17.04 -9.54
C HIS A 107 11.19 16.17 -10.23
N PHE A 108 12.41 16.68 -10.32
CA PHE A 108 13.55 16.01 -10.92
C PHE A 108 14.73 16.04 -9.95
N GLU A 109 15.18 14.86 -9.53
CA GLU A 109 16.36 14.70 -8.68
C GLU A 109 17.60 14.46 -9.54
N LEU A 110 18.61 15.32 -9.42
CA LEU A 110 19.82 15.27 -10.24
C LEU A 110 21.07 15.12 -9.35
N PRO A 111 21.91 14.09 -9.58
CA PRO A 111 23.16 13.95 -8.82
C PRO A 111 24.19 15.00 -9.24
N LYS A 112 24.75 15.75 -8.28
CA LYS A 112 25.78 16.77 -8.56
C LYS A 112 27.01 16.16 -9.22
N SER A 113 27.32 14.90 -8.92
CA SER A 113 28.45 14.17 -9.52
C SER A 113 28.30 13.96 -11.03
N ALA A 114 27.08 13.88 -11.56
CA ALA A 114 26.83 13.77 -13.00
C ALA A 114 26.93 15.12 -13.72
N PHE A 115 26.72 16.23 -12.99
CA PHE A 115 26.66 17.59 -13.54
C PHE A 115 27.57 18.58 -12.80
N PRO A 116 28.89 18.30 -12.65
CA PRO A 116 29.78 19.08 -11.78
C PRO A 116 30.04 20.51 -12.26
N ARG A 117 29.64 20.85 -13.50
CA ARG A 117 29.79 22.19 -14.10
C ARG A 117 28.44 22.83 -14.45
N GLY A 118 27.36 22.30 -13.88
CA GLY A 118 26.00 22.62 -14.28
C GLY A 118 25.49 21.76 -15.41
N ILE A 119 24.24 22.03 -15.80
CA ILE A 119 23.45 21.28 -16.76
C ILE A 119 22.82 22.23 -17.77
N VAL A 120 22.86 21.86 -19.06
CA VAL A 120 22.07 22.53 -20.10
C VAL A 120 20.91 21.62 -20.50
N MET A 121 19.69 22.08 -20.29
CA MET A 121 18.49 21.24 -20.37
C MET A 121 17.32 21.88 -21.11
N LYS A 122 16.36 21.05 -21.48
CA LYS A 122 15.06 21.47 -22.00
C LYS A 122 13.95 20.49 -21.58
N PHE A 123 12.78 21.03 -21.23
CA PHE A 123 11.62 20.21 -20.93
C PHE A 123 11.03 19.61 -22.20
N LEU A 124 10.45 18.44 -22.06
CA LEU A 124 9.78 17.69 -23.10
C LEU A 124 8.48 17.11 -22.55
N LEU A 125 7.37 17.43 -23.20
CA LEU A 125 6.05 16.89 -22.88
C LEU A 125 5.76 15.68 -23.78
N ASP A 126 5.25 14.61 -23.17
CA ASP A 126 4.83 13.34 -23.77
C ASP A 126 5.88 12.57 -24.61
N GLY A 127 7.10 13.11 -24.74
CA GLY A 127 8.26 12.49 -25.40
C GLY A 127 8.60 13.10 -26.77
N ASP A 128 7.79 14.02 -27.26
CA ASP A 128 7.84 14.58 -28.61
C ASP A 128 7.61 16.10 -28.67
N HIS A 129 6.99 16.71 -27.67
CA HIS A 129 6.74 18.15 -27.64
C HIS A 129 7.78 18.91 -26.81
N TRP A 130 8.74 19.54 -27.48
CA TRP A 130 9.74 20.37 -26.82
C TRP A 130 9.14 21.65 -26.25
N MET A 131 9.68 22.10 -25.12
CA MET A 131 9.50 23.47 -24.63
C MET A 131 9.84 24.46 -25.76
N VAL A 132 9.11 25.56 -25.89
CA VAL A 132 9.29 26.56 -26.95
C VAL A 132 10.50 27.43 -26.66
N GLU A 133 10.69 27.80 -25.40
CA GLU A 133 11.72 28.71 -24.92
C GLU A 133 13.14 28.15 -25.18
N ASN A 134 14.16 28.99 -25.01
CA ASN A 134 15.56 28.56 -25.16
C ASN A 134 15.98 27.54 -24.09
N ASN A 135 17.06 26.82 -24.36
CA ASN A 135 17.68 25.90 -23.40
C ASN A 135 17.95 26.61 -22.06
N LYS A 136 17.68 25.92 -20.96
CA LYS A 136 17.94 26.42 -19.61
C LYS A 136 19.31 25.92 -19.15
N SER A 137 20.15 26.82 -18.65
CA SER A 137 21.46 26.49 -18.07
C SER A 137 21.39 26.67 -16.55
N LEU A 138 21.69 25.63 -15.79
CA LEU A 138 21.49 25.59 -14.34
C LEU A 138 22.76 25.19 -13.61
N ASP A 139 23.01 25.80 -12.45
CA ASP A 139 24.11 25.42 -11.57
C ASP A 139 23.71 24.26 -10.63
N PRO A 140 24.65 23.41 -10.21
CA PRO A 140 24.37 22.25 -9.36
C PRO A 140 24.35 22.62 -7.86
N ASP A 141 24.59 23.88 -7.50
CA ASP A 141 24.71 24.31 -6.11
C ASP A 141 23.36 24.73 -5.51
N ASN A 142 22.39 25.05 -6.36
CA ASN A 142 21.04 25.47 -5.97
C ASN A 142 19.95 24.53 -6.50
N ASN A 143 18.81 24.53 -5.81
CA ASN A 143 17.57 23.97 -6.33
C ASN A 143 16.89 25.01 -7.25
N HIS A 144 16.25 24.55 -8.32
CA HIS A 144 15.68 25.40 -9.36
C HIS A 144 14.16 25.25 -9.43
N HIS A 145 13.47 26.37 -9.64
CA HIS A 145 12.00 26.41 -9.73
C HIS A 145 11.57 27.11 -11.03
N PHE A 146 10.64 26.49 -11.75
CA PHE A 146 10.00 27.00 -12.95
C PHE A 146 8.49 27.05 -12.73
N MET A 147 7.86 28.12 -13.16
CA MET A 147 6.41 28.28 -13.16
C MET A 147 5.82 27.96 -14.53
N GLU A 148 4.49 27.83 -14.63
CA GLU A 148 3.81 27.47 -15.88
C GLU A 148 4.08 28.50 -16.99
N GLU A 149 4.26 29.77 -16.63
CA GLU A 149 4.64 30.85 -17.55
C GLU A 149 6.08 30.75 -18.08
N ASP A 150 6.96 29.99 -17.43
CA ASP A 150 8.37 29.84 -17.84
C ASP A 150 8.60 28.76 -18.90
N VAL A 151 7.58 27.92 -19.13
CA VAL A 151 7.65 26.68 -19.92
C VAL A 151 6.37 26.51 -20.75
N THR A 152 6.47 26.81 -22.03
CA THR A 152 5.37 26.61 -22.99
C THR A 152 5.66 25.42 -23.89
N PHE A 153 4.66 24.59 -24.19
CA PHE A 153 4.75 23.54 -25.21
C PHE A 153 3.92 23.92 -26.44
N SER A 154 4.45 23.69 -27.65
CA SER A 154 3.71 23.92 -28.88
C SER A 154 2.62 22.86 -29.08
N SER A 155 1.38 23.31 -29.33
CA SER A 155 0.16 22.54 -29.68
C SER A 155 0.18 21.06 -29.28
N THR A 156 -0.49 20.73 -28.19
CA THR A 156 -0.56 19.38 -27.66
C THR A 156 -2.00 18.87 -27.67
N GLU A 157 -2.16 17.55 -27.69
CA GLU A 157 -3.45 16.93 -27.44
C GLU A 157 -3.89 17.28 -26.01
N THR A 158 -5.12 17.77 -25.86
CA THR A 158 -5.68 18.03 -24.53
C THR A 158 -6.00 16.70 -23.87
N ARG A 159 -5.29 16.35 -22.80
CA ARG A 159 -5.58 15.16 -21.99
C ARG A 159 -6.51 15.49 -20.83
N PHE A 160 -7.19 14.46 -20.32
CA PHE A 160 -7.98 14.60 -19.08
C PHE A 160 -7.11 15.09 -17.92
N ARG A 161 -7.61 16.07 -17.19
CA ARG A 161 -7.01 16.55 -15.94
C ARG A 161 -7.55 15.75 -14.79
N ILE A 162 -6.67 15.04 -14.10
CA ILE A 162 -7.02 14.20 -12.94
C ILE A 162 -6.44 14.81 -11.65
N PRO A 163 -7.09 14.58 -10.48
CA PRO A 163 -6.69 15.18 -9.21
C PRO A 163 -5.55 14.45 -8.49
N TYR A 164 -4.94 13.46 -9.12
CA TYR A 164 -3.99 12.55 -8.49
C TYR A 164 -2.55 13.00 -8.70
N ASP A 165 -1.77 13.03 -7.63
CA ASP A 165 -0.33 13.21 -7.73
C ASP A 165 0.36 11.86 -7.95
N ASN A 166 1.47 11.86 -8.70
CA ASN A 166 2.30 10.70 -8.98
C ASN A 166 1.59 9.56 -9.75
N PHE A 167 0.41 9.83 -10.28
CA PHE A 167 -0.32 8.87 -11.09
C PHE A 167 0.30 8.76 -12.48
N VAL A 168 0.59 7.53 -12.91
CA VAL A 168 1.17 7.27 -14.22
C VAL A 168 0.17 6.49 -15.07
N SER A 169 -0.42 7.18 -16.05
CA SER A 169 -1.11 6.56 -17.18
C SER A 169 -0.09 6.31 -18.27
N GLU A 170 0.08 5.07 -18.73
CA GLU A 170 0.98 4.77 -19.85
C GLU A 170 0.17 4.24 -21.05
N ALA A 171 0.30 4.94 -22.19
CA ALA A 171 -0.24 4.53 -23.49
C ALA A 171 0.76 3.66 -24.31
N ALA A 172 1.81 3.14 -23.66
CA ALA A 172 2.87 2.43 -24.38
C ALA A 172 2.40 1.02 -24.79
N GLN A 173 2.50 0.73 -26.09
CA GLN A 173 2.19 -0.56 -26.73
C GLN A 173 2.77 -1.77 -25.96
N GLY A 174 3.92 -1.62 -25.30
CA GLY A 174 4.60 -2.65 -24.51
C GLY A 174 3.87 -3.09 -23.22
N ARG A 175 2.95 -2.29 -22.67
CA ARG A 175 2.19 -2.60 -21.44
C ARG A 175 0.74 -3.02 -21.68
N GLU A 176 0.26 -2.97 -22.92
CA GLU A 176 -1.05 -3.50 -23.33
C GLU A 176 -1.01 -5.00 -23.65
N TYR A 177 0.17 -5.59 -23.91
CA TYR A 177 0.31 -7.01 -24.23
C TYR A 177 -0.22 -8.01 -23.18
N PRO A 178 -0.05 -7.81 -21.85
CA PRO A 178 -0.53 -8.79 -20.88
C PRO A 178 -2.05 -8.72 -20.65
N VAL A 179 -2.70 -7.59 -20.96
CA VAL A 179 -4.14 -7.39 -20.75
C VAL A 179 -4.74 -6.72 -21.97
N VAL A 180 -5.31 -7.53 -22.86
CA VAL A 180 -6.05 -7.03 -24.02
C VAL A 180 -7.47 -6.69 -23.59
N GLY A 181 -7.71 -5.40 -23.34
CA GLY A 181 -9.04 -4.89 -22.98
C GLY A 181 -10.04 -4.94 -24.13
N ASN A 182 -11.32 -4.73 -23.80
CA ASN A 182 -12.39 -4.58 -24.77
C ASN A 182 -13.15 -3.27 -24.52
N THR A 183 -12.99 -2.34 -25.45
CA THR A 183 -13.57 -0.99 -25.35
C THR A 183 -14.88 -0.82 -26.12
N ASN A 184 -15.51 -1.92 -26.55
CA ASN A 184 -16.83 -1.88 -27.17
C ASN A 184 -17.92 -1.58 -26.13
N GLU A 185 -18.47 -0.37 -26.21
CA GLU A 185 -19.51 0.18 -25.32
C GLU A 185 -20.89 -0.48 -25.53
N GLU A 186 -21.08 -1.24 -26.61
CA GLU A 186 -22.32 -1.97 -26.91
C GLU A 186 -22.44 -3.29 -26.12
N ILE A 187 -21.34 -3.77 -25.53
CA ILE A 187 -21.34 -4.99 -24.75
C ILE A 187 -22.04 -4.73 -23.40
N HIS A 188 -23.14 -5.43 -23.18
CA HIS A 188 -23.74 -5.54 -21.87
C HIS A 188 -23.03 -6.62 -21.04
N TYR A 189 -22.72 -6.28 -19.79
CA TYR A 189 -22.12 -7.17 -18.80
C TYR A 189 -23.13 -7.52 -17.71
N GLU A 190 -22.96 -8.64 -17.03
CA GLU A 190 -23.80 -9.00 -15.89
C GLU A 190 -23.32 -8.29 -14.62
N VAL A 191 -22.00 -8.09 -14.51
CA VAL A 191 -21.36 -7.38 -13.40
C VAL A 191 -20.25 -6.47 -13.93
N ILE A 192 -20.25 -5.20 -13.49
CA ILE A 192 -19.08 -4.31 -13.58
C ILE A 192 -18.46 -4.16 -12.18
N ILE A 193 -17.14 -4.32 -12.09
CA ILE A 193 -16.35 -4.12 -10.88
C ILE A 193 -15.39 -2.96 -11.12
N ILE A 194 -15.38 -2.00 -10.20
CA ILE A 194 -14.56 -0.79 -10.27
C ILE A 194 -13.39 -0.93 -9.31
N GLY A 195 -12.20 -1.21 -9.84
CA GLY A 195 -10.97 -1.49 -9.11
C GLY A 195 -10.63 -2.98 -9.05
N SER A 196 -9.38 -3.32 -9.38
CA SER A 196 -8.86 -4.70 -9.46
C SER A 196 -8.08 -5.15 -8.21
N GLY A 197 -8.16 -4.37 -7.13
CA GLY A 197 -7.51 -4.67 -5.85
C GLY A 197 -8.01 -5.95 -5.18
N MET A 198 -7.60 -6.20 -3.93
CA MET A 198 -7.90 -7.45 -3.21
C MET A 198 -9.39 -7.86 -3.29
N GLY A 199 -10.31 -6.93 -3.03
CA GLY A 199 -11.75 -7.21 -3.10
C GLY A 199 -12.25 -7.42 -4.52
N GLY A 200 -11.94 -6.49 -5.43
CA GLY A 200 -12.46 -6.52 -6.80
C GLY A 200 -11.85 -7.61 -7.69
N GLY A 201 -10.55 -7.87 -7.58
CA GLY A 201 -9.89 -8.90 -8.37
C GLY A 201 -10.25 -10.32 -7.94
N ILE A 202 -10.37 -10.58 -6.63
CA ILE A 202 -10.88 -11.87 -6.12
C ILE A 202 -12.34 -12.08 -6.55
N LEU A 203 -13.16 -11.03 -6.45
CA LEU A 203 -14.55 -11.08 -6.87
C LEU A 203 -14.68 -11.37 -8.38
N ALA A 204 -13.90 -10.68 -9.21
CA ALA A 204 -13.92 -10.84 -10.66
C ALA A 204 -13.56 -12.27 -11.08
N ASP A 205 -12.46 -12.80 -10.53
CA ASP A 205 -12.01 -14.18 -10.75
C ASP A 205 -13.09 -15.20 -10.37
N ALA A 206 -13.62 -15.10 -9.15
CA ALA A 206 -14.65 -16.01 -8.65
C ALA A 206 -15.97 -15.92 -9.43
N LEU A 207 -16.33 -14.75 -9.96
CA LEU A 207 -17.48 -14.56 -10.83
C LEU A 207 -17.24 -15.16 -12.22
N SER A 208 -16.07 -14.93 -12.82
CA SER A 208 -15.74 -15.48 -14.14
C SER A 208 -15.77 -17.01 -14.12
N ASP A 209 -15.23 -17.64 -13.08
CA ASP A 209 -15.25 -19.10 -12.88
C ASP A 209 -16.67 -19.69 -12.77
N LYS A 210 -17.60 -18.86 -12.31
CA LYS A 210 -19.03 -19.23 -12.22
C LYS A 210 -19.78 -19.01 -13.53
N GLY A 211 -19.14 -18.46 -14.56
CA GLY A 211 -19.76 -18.16 -15.85
C GLY A 211 -20.39 -16.77 -15.94
N VAL A 212 -20.12 -15.89 -14.97
CA VAL A 212 -20.71 -14.54 -14.95
C VAL A 212 -19.84 -13.62 -15.79
N LYS A 213 -20.44 -13.01 -16.82
CA LYS A 213 -19.80 -12.07 -17.74
C LYS A 213 -19.47 -10.76 -17.02
N THR A 214 -18.19 -10.63 -16.69
CA THR A 214 -17.67 -9.64 -15.75
C THR A 214 -16.74 -8.65 -16.45
N LEU A 215 -16.94 -7.35 -16.22
CA LEU A 215 -16.00 -6.29 -16.63
C LEU A 215 -15.33 -5.68 -15.39
N VAL A 216 -13.99 -5.66 -15.38
CA VAL A 216 -13.18 -4.92 -14.41
C VAL A 216 -12.68 -3.63 -15.05
N LEU A 217 -12.94 -2.49 -14.41
CA LEU A 217 -12.38 -1.19 -14.78
C LEU A 217 -11.37 -0.77 -13.72
N ASP A 218 -10.10 -0.63 -14.11
CA ASP A 218 -9.05 -0.12 -13.21
C ASP A 218 -8.45 1.18 -13.76
N ALA A 219 -8.29 2.17 -12.89
CA ALA A 219 -7.68 3.44 -13.27
C ALA A 219 -6.20 3.26 -13.65
N GLY A 220 -5.49 2.32 -13.02
CA GLY A 220 -4.06 2.10 -13.26
C GLY A 220 -3.77 1.12 -14.40
N GLY A 221 -2.51 1.14 -14.86
CA GLY A 221 -1.95 0.13 -15.76
C GLY A 221 -1.33 -1.06 -15.02
N VAL A 222 -0.55 -1.88 -15.73
CA VAL A 222 0.27 -2.93 -15.11
C VAL A 222 1.58 -2.32 -14.59
N ALA A 223 1.69 -2.18 -13.27
CA ALA A 223 2.96 -1.80 -12.63
C ALA A 223 3.91 -3.00 -12.55
N TYR A 224 3.41 -4.11 -12.00
CA TYR A 224 4.08 -5.40 -11.94
C TYR A 224 3.07 -6.53 -12.20
N PRO A 225 3.47 -7.62 -12.87
CA PRO A 225 2.57 -8.73 -13.19
C PRO A 225 2.30 -9.66 -12.00
N SER A 226 3.00 -9.49 -10.88
CA SER A 226 2.81 -10.26 -9.64
C SER A 226 3.35 -9.44 -8.46
N HIS A 227 3.25 -9.97 -7.26
CA HIS A 227 3.73 -9.33 -6.04
C HIS A 227 5.23 -8.97 -6.11
N ILE A 228 5.65 -7.84 -5.56
CA ILE A 228 7.04 -7.37 -5.63
C ILE A 228 8.04 -8.37 -5.03
N ASN A 229 7.71 -9.02 -3.91
CA ASN A 229 8.57 -10.05 -3.29
C ASN A 229 8.70 -11.33 -4.15
N ASN A 230 7.93 -11.46 -5.24
CA ASN A 230 8.07 -12.56 -6.19
C ASN A 230 9.12 -12.25 -7.25
N LEU A 231 9.56 -11.00 -7.36
CA LEU A 231 10.54 -10.54 -8.34
C LEU A 231 11.94 -10.50 -7.71
N PRO A 232 13.01 -10.86 -8.45
CA PRO A 232 14.35 -10.77 -7.90
C PRO A 232 14.74 -9.32 -7.63
N GLY A 233 15.14 -8.99 -6.39
CA GLY A 233 15.55 -7.63 -6.02
C GLY A 233 15.24 -7.25 -4.58
N ASP A 234 15.78 -6.10 -4.16
CA ASP A 234 15.42 -5.41 -2.91
C ASP A 234 14.40 -4.31 -3.23
N TRP A 235 13.15 -4.61 -2.90
CA TRP A 235 12.00 -3.81 -3.28
C TRP A 235 11.40 -3.03 -2.12
N VAL A 236 12.07 -2.97 -0.97
CA VAL A 236 11.55 -2.34 0.27
C VAL A 236 11.14 -0.88 0.04
N SER A 237 11.85 -0.15 -0.83
CA SER A 237 11.52 1.25 -1.15
C SER A 237 10.44 1.43 -2.23
N LEU A 238 10.05 0.38 -2.95
CA LEU A 238 9.12 0.49 -4.07
C LEU A 238 7.70 0.91 -3.68
N PRO A 239 7.09 0.38 -2.61
CA PRO A 239 5.71 0.75 -2.25
C PRO A 239 5.51 2.26 -2.16
N GLY A 240 6.40 2.99 -1.47
CA GLY A 240 6.32 4.45 -1.33
C GLY A 240 6.57 5.23 -2.63
N LYS A 241 7.28 4.65 -3.60
CA LYS A 241 7.49 5.26 -4.94
C LYS A 241 6.27 5.13 -5.83
N HIS A 242 5.48 4.06 -5.67
CA HIS A 242 4.27 3.78 -6.45
C HIS A 242 2.99 4.34 -5.84
N GLN A 243 3.04 4.84 -4.60
CA GLN A 243 1.91 5.52 -3.99
C GLN A 243 1.50 6.77 -4.80
N VAL A 244 0.21 6.84 -5.07
CA VAL A 244 -0.49 7.94 -5.72
C VAL A 244 -1.21 8.73 -4.62
N ASN A 245 -0.88 10.01 -4.48
CA ASN A 245 -1.58 10.84 -3.50
C ASN A 245 -2.92 11.30 -4.10
N ASN A 246 -4.00 10.95 -3.41
CA ASN A 246 -5.37 11.18 -3.86
C ASN A 246 -6.18 12.09 -2.93
N PHE A 247 -5.58 12.60 -1.85
CA PHE A 247 -6.29 13.44 -0.90
C PHE A 247 -5.47 14.60 -0.33
N GLU A 248 -6.15 15.45 0.43
CA GLU A 248 -5.59 16.49 1.29
C GLU A 248 -6.10 16.32 2.71
N ASN A 249 -5.20 16.34 3.69
CA ASN A 249 -5.57 16.38 5.10
C ASN A 249 -6.13 17.77 5.47
N LYS A 250 -7.27 17.79 6.15
CA LYS A 250 -7.80 19.00 6.79
C LYS A 250 -7.14 19.24 8.15
N ASP A 251 -7.16 20.50 8.59
CA ASP A 251 -6.61 20.95 9.87
C ASP A 251 -6.84 19.93 11.01
N GLY A 252 -5.76 19.52 11.67
CA GLY A 252 -5.81 18.55 12.78
C GLY A 252 -6.01 17.09 12.34
N SER A 253 -5.68 16.75 11.09
CA SER A 253 -5.66 15.37 10.60
C SER A 253 -4.25 14.96 10.16
N GLU A 254 -3.88 13.73 10.48
CA GLU A 254 -2.56 13.16 10.20
C GLU A 254 -2.67 11.79 9.53
N LEU A 255 -3.56 11.66 8.53
CA LEU A 255 -3.66 10.43 7.76
C LEU A 255 -2.46 10.36 6.79
N LEU A 256 -1.64 9.33 6.97
CA LEU A 256 -0.53 8.99 6.09
C LEU A 256 -0.98 8.04 4.98
N GLY A 257 -0.25 8.09 3.87
CA GLY A 257 -0.35 7.14 2.77
C GLY A 257 -0.98 7.70 1.50
N GLY A 258 -0.66 7.06 0.38
CA GLY A 258 -1.35 7.20 -0.89
C GLY A 258 -2.04 5.89 -1.28
N VAL A 259 -2.84 5.93 -2.34
CA VAL A 259 -3.44 4.75 -2.98
C VAL A 259 -2.45 4.10 -3.94
N GLN A 260 -2.62 2.80 -4.19
CA GLN A 260 -1.91 2.12 -5.26
C GLN A 260 -2.88 1.99 -6.44
N MET A 261 -2.67 2.77 -7.49
CA MET A 261 -3.50 2.75 -8.70
C MET A 261 -2.79 1.98 -9.80
N SER A 262 -2.89 0.66 -9.74
CA SER A 262 -2.36 -0.29 -10.73
C SER A 262 -3.19 -1.56 -10.69
N LEU A 263 -3.08 -2.40 -11.72
CA LEU A 263 -3.64 -3.76 -11.69
C LEU A 263 -3.23 -4.47 -10.40
N GLY A 264 -4.21 -4.95 -9.64
CA GLY A 264 -4.03 -5.59 -8.33
C GLY A 264 -3.91 -4.64 -7.14
N GLY A 265 -3.72 -3.34 -7.36
CA GLY A 265 -3.61 -2.30 -6.33
C GLY A 265 -2.60 -2.66 -5.23
N ARG A 266 -3.00 -2.51 -3.96
CA ARG A 266 -2.13 -2.80 -2.81
C ARG A 266 -1.74 -4.28 -2.68
N SER A 267 -2.45 -5.20 -3.32
CA SER A 267 -2.10 -6.63 -3.27
C SER A 267 -0.77 -6.93 -3.97
N VAL A 268 -0.21 -5.99 -4.74
CA VAL A 268 1.13 -6.11 -5.35
C VAL A 268 2.25 -5.79 -4.36
N PHE A 269 1.94 -5.05 -3.28
CA PHE A 269 2.93 -4.42 -2.38
C PHE A 269 2.79 -4.78 -0.89
N TRP A 270 1.75 -5.54 -0.51
CA TRP A 270 1.42 -5.87 0.88
C TRP A 270 2.40 -6.87 1.55
N SER A 271 2.29 -7.04 2.87
CA SER A 271 3.17 -7.95 3.63
C SER A 271 2.82 -9.44 3.49
N GLY A 272 1.66 -9.75 2.90
CA GLY A 272 1.10 -11.09 2.81
C GLY A 272 0.55 -11.64 4.14
N LEU A 273 0.36 -10.81 5.17
CA LEU A 273 -0.21 -11.24 6.45
C LEU A 273 -1.72 -11.52 6.33
N ILE A 274 -2.16 -12.67 6.84
CA ILE A 274 -3.56 -13.12 6.75
C ILE A 274 -4.07 -13.75 8.07
N PRO A 275 -3.99 -13.05 9.22
CA PRO A 275 -4.58 -13.55 10.46
C PRO A 275 -6.12 -13.59 10.41
N ARG A 276 -6.71 -14.53 11.13
CA ARG A 276 -8.15 -14.54 11.41
C ARG A 276 -8.45 -13.61 12.60
N MET A 277 -9.60 -12.96 12.57
CA MET A 277 -10.15 -12.28 13.74
C MET A 277 -10.55 -13.28 14.84
N ARG A 278 -10.44 -12.87 16.10
CA ARG A 278 -11.02 -13.55 17.26
C ARG A 278 -12.49 -13.18 17.47
N ASP A 279 -13.18 -13.98 18.29
CA ASP A 279 -14.61 -13.79 18.57
C ASP A 279 -14.96 -12.39 19.09
N TRP A 280 -14.09 -11.80 19.91
CA TRP A 280 -14.30 -10.44 20.44
C TRP A 280 -14.08 -9.35 19.38
N GLU A 281 -13.15 -9.54 18.44
CA GLU A 281 -12.95 -8.64 17.29
C GLU A 281 -14.14 -8.69 16.33
N LEU A 282 -14.75 -9.88 16.22
CA LEU A 282 -15.97 -10.12 15.46
C LEU A 282 -17.24 -9.60 16.15
N SER A 283 -17.16 -9.13 17.40
CA SER A 283 -18.34 -8.77 18.20
C SER A 283 -19.16 -7.61 17.60
N SER A 284 -18.48 -6.68 16.92
CA SER A 284 -19.07 -5.54 16.18
C SER A 284 -19.56 -5.90 14.78
N TRP A 285 -19.32 -7.13 14.32
CA TRP A 285 -19.74 -7.58 13.00
C TRP A 285 -21.14 -8.21 13.05
N PRO A 286 -21.99 -7.96 12.02
CA PRO A 286 -23.28 -8.64 11.87
C PRO A 286 -23.17 -10.16 12.02
N SER A 287 -24.13 -10.75 12.73
CA SER A 287 -24.09 -12.17 13.08
C SER A 287 -23.99 -13.10 11.85
N VAL A 288 -24.68 -12.76 10.76
CA VAL A 288 -24.63 -13.50 9.48
C VAL A 288 -23.21 -13.53 8.90
N ILE A 289 -22.50 -12.40 8.96
CA ILE A 289 -21.13 -12.29 8.47
C ILE A 289 -20.17 -13.04 9.39
N ARG A 290 -20.29 -12.85 10.70
CA ARG A 290 -19.50 -13.59 11.70
C ARG A 290 -19.62 -15.09 11.48
N ASN A 291 -20.84 -15.60 11.36
CA ASN A 291 -21.10 -17.02 11.15
C ASN A 291 -20.48 -17.51 9.85
N TYR A 292 -20.66 -16.77 8.74
CA TYR A 292 -20.03 -17.15 7.47
C TYR A 292 -18.50 -17.22 7.58
N LEU A 293 -17.87 -16.17 8.15
CA LEU A 293 -16.41 -16.08 8.28
C LEU A 293 -15.84 -17.25 9.07
N THR A 294 -16.42 -17.56 10.23
CA THR A 294 -15.90 -18.59 11.14
C THR A 294 -16.19 -20.02 10.70
N HIS A 295 -17.29 -20.27 9.97
CA HIS A 295 -17.67 -21.62 9.54
C HIS A 295 -17.05 -22.04 8.21
N ASN A 296 -16.83 -21.11 7.27
CA ASN A 296 -16.39 -21.47 5.91
C ASN A 296 -15.56 -20.38 5.21
N GLY A 297 -15.91 -19.10 5.41
CA GLY A 297 -15.33 -17.99 4.67
C GLY A 297 -13.81 -17.89 4.83
N TYR A 298 -13.30 -18.01 6.07
CA TYR A 298 -11.86 -17.99 6.30
C TYR A 298 -11.15 -19.18 5.65
N ASP A 299 -11.71 -20.38 5.70
CA ASP A 299 -11.09 -21.56 5.08
C ASP A 299 -10.98 -21.41 3.55
N GLN A 300 -11.99 -20.83 2.91
CA GLN A 300 -11.95 -20.53 1.47
C GLN A 300 -10.90 -19.47 1.12
N ALA A 301 -10.89 -18.35 1.85
CA ALA A 301 -9.94 -17.27 1.61
C ALA A 301 -8.49 -17.71 1.88
N GLU A 302 -8.25 -18.52 2.92
CA GLU A 302 -6.93 -19.08 3.19
C GLU A 302 -6.46 -20.04 2.10
N ARG A 303 -7.37 -20.83 1.50
CA ARG A 303 -7.01 -21.67 0.35
C ARG A 303 -6.65 -20.83 -0.87
N LEU A 304 -7.47 -19.83 -1.21
CA LEU A 304 -7.22 -18.91 -2.32
C LEU A 304 -5.88 -18.18 -2.15
N MET A 305 -5.66 -17.60 -0.97
CA MET A 305 -4.43 -16.88 -0.64
C MET A 305 -3.28 -17.82 -0.28
N ARG A 306 -3.47 -19.14 -0.38
CA ARG A 306 -2.45 -20.17 -0.14
C ARG A 306 -1.77 -19.96 1.22
N LYS A 307 -2.55 -20.06 2.30
CA LYS A 307 -2.03 -19.91 3.67
C LYS A 307 -0.92 -20.93 3.93
N ARG A 308 0.23 -20.42 4.35
CA ARG A 308 1.30 -21.24 4.91
C ARG A 308 1.15 -21.38 6.42
N GLN A 309 1.39 -22.58 6.94
CA GLN A 309 1.17 -22.93 8.35
C GLN A 309 2.45 -23.11 9.20
N SER A 310 3.63 -23.38 8.63
CA SER A 310 4.88 -23.48 9.41
C SER A 310 6.13 -23.10 8.59
N MET A 311 7.14 -22.58 9.29
CA MET A 311 8.49 -22.28 8.76
C MET A 311 9.51 -23.40 8.97
N GLY A 312 9.16 -24.50 9.65
CA GLY A 312 10.06 -25.61 9.92
C GLY A 312 10.30 -25.84 11.42
N GLU A 313 11.23 -26.73 11.74
CA GLU A 313 11.46 -27.23 13.10
C GLU A 313 11.82 -26.12 14.10
N PHE A 314 12.71 -25.20 13.71
CA PHE A 314 13.13 -24.11 14.60
C PHE A 314 11.95 -23.24 15.05
N GLN A 315 11.05 -22.88 14.12
CA GLN A 315 9.87 -22.10 14.48
C GLN A 315 8.95 -22.89 15.41
N ASN A 316 8.72 -24.17 15.13
CA ASN A 316 7.87 -25.00 15.99
C ASN A 316 8.43 -25.07 17.41
N GLN A 317 9.74 -25.28 17.56
CA GLN A 317 10.41 -25.24 18.87
C GLN A 317 10.26 -23.88 19.56
N LEU A 318 10.46 -22.78 18.81
CA LEU A 318 10.29 -21.43 19.36
C LEU A 318 8.85 -21.17 19.84
N LEU A 319 7.83 -21.67 19.11
CA LEU A 319 6.44 -21.56 19.53
C LEU A 319 6.16 -22.31 20.83
N ASP A 320 6.74 -23.49 21.01
CA ASP A 320 6.64 -24.28 22.25
C ASP A 320 7.35 -23.56 23.41
N ASP A 321 8.56 -23.05 23.17
CA ASP A 321 9.33 -22.31 24.18
C ASP A 321 8.60 -21.04 24.62
N LEU A 322 8.07 -20.26 23.67
CA LEU A 322 7.26 -19.07 23.97
C LEU A 322 5.98 -19.44 24.73
N SER A 323 5.29 -20.52 24.33
CA SER A 323 4.09 -20.98 25.03
C SER A 323 4.37 -21.39 26.48
N GLY A 324 5.55 -21.97 26.74
CA GLY A 324 5.99 -22.32 28.10
C GLY A 324 6.39 -21.12 28.96
N ASN A 325 7.01 -20.09 28.36
CA ASN A 325 7.51 -18.92 29.08
C ASN A 325 6.48 -17.77 29.18
N PHE A 326 5.44 -17.77 28.34
CA PHE A 326 4.39 -16.76 28.30
C PHE A 326 3.00 -17.42 28.44
N PRO A 327 2.69 -18.02 29.60
CA PRO A 327 1.47 -18.80 29.80
C PRO A 327 0.17 -17.99 29.67
N ASP A 328 0.24 -16.66 29.74
CA ASP A 328 -0.92 -15.76 29.57
C ASP A 328 -1.26 -15.54 28.08
N PHE A 329 -0.37 -15.94 27.16
CA PHE A 329 -0.51 -15.74 25.73
C PHE A 329 -0.73 -17.04 24.98
N LEU A 330 -1.51 -16.97 23.91
CA LEU A 330 -1.51 -17.95 22.84
C LEU A 330 -0.39 -17.57 21.88
N CYS A 331 0.60 -18.44 21.70
CA CYS A 331 1.67 -18.26 20.73
C CYS A 331 1.41 -19.18 19.53
N LYS A 332 1.28 -18.61 18.33
CA LYS A 332 0.92 -19.34 17.12
C LYS A 332 1.81 -18.92 15.96
N ASP A 333 1.88 -19.73 14.90
CA ASP A 333 2.42 -19.27 13.62
C ASP A 333 1.64 -18.02 13.16
N LEU A 334 2.36 -17.00 12.72
CA LEU A 334 1.76 -15.81 12.10
C LEU A 334 1.41 -16.15 10.64
N PRO A 335 0.13 -16.34 10.31
CA PRO A 335 -0.26 -16.88 9.02
C PRO A 335 0.06 -15.88 7.90
N ARG A 336 0.66 -16.40 6.83
CA ARG A 336 0.99 -15.62 5.64
C ARG A 336 0.49 -16.30 4.37
N SER A 337 0.16 -15.47 3.40
CA SER A 337 -0.10 -15.83 2.02
C SER A 337 1.23 -16.07 1.30
N ARG A 338 1.49 -17.32 0.92
CA ARG A 338 2.66 -17.74 0.17
C ARG A 338 2.32 -18.99 -0.62
N HIS A 339 2.75 -19.08 -1.88
CA HIS A 339 2.84 -20.37 -2.56
C HIS A 339 3.66 -21.33 -1.67
N GLN A 340 3.50 -22.62 -1.85
CA GLN A 340 4.43 -23.56 -1.25
C GLN A 340 5.38 -24.00 -2.37
N PRO A 341 6.67 -24.25 -2.09
CA PRO A 341 7.46 -24.96 -3.08
C PRO A 341 6.94 -26.40 -3.16
N ASN A 342 7.35 -27.12 -4.20
CA ASN A 342 7.07 -28.54 -4.27
C ASN A 342 7.66 -29.20 -3.03
N LEU A 343 6.80 -29.84 -2.24
CA LEU A 343 7.20 -30.59 -1.05
C LEU A 343 8.18 -31.70 -1.46
N LYS A 344 9.09 -32.06 -0.55
CA LYS A 344 9.80 -33.33 -0.64
C LYS A 344 8.80 -34.50 -0.64
N PRO A 345 9.20 -35.70 -1.09
CA PRO A 345 8.39 -36.91 -1.01
C PRO A 345 7.89 -37.28 0.40
N ASP A 346 8.48 -36.72 1.46
CA ASP A 346 8.07 -36.87 2.87
C ASP A 346 7.21 -35.71 3.40
N ASN A 347 6.76 -34.82 2.51
CA ASN A 347 6.00 -33.60 2.80
C ASN A 347 6.75 -32.52 3.59
N GLN A 348 8.08 -32.58 3.68
CA GLN A 348 8.90 -31.53 4.31
C GLN A 348 9.36 -30.47 3.29
N LEU A 349 9.61 -29.26 3.79
CA LEU A 349 10.26 -28.17 3.05
C LEU A 349 11.78 -28.31 3.22
N ASP A 350 12.57 -28.33 2.14
CA ASP A 350 14.03 -28.48 2.23
C ASP A 350 14.72 -27.19 2.66
N ASP A 351 14.45 -26.10 1.94
CA ASP A 351 14.95 -24.77 2.24
C ASP A 351 14.09 -23.74 1.51
N VAL A 352 13.43 -22.86 2.28
CA VAL A 352 12.59 -21.76 1.76
C VAL A 352 13.39 -20.72 0.99
N LEU A 353 14.72 -20.72 1.16
CA LEU A 353 15.64 -19.79 0.54
C LEU A 353 16.03 -20.21 -0.88
N GLU A 354 16.10 -21.51 -1.15
CA GLU A 354 16.46 -22.05 -2.47
C GLU A 354 15.26 -22.15 -3.43
N THR A 355 14.04 -22.24 -2.90
CA THR A 355 12.80 -22.27 -3.71
C THR A 355 11.77 -21.24 -3.21
N PRO A 356 12.02 -19.94 -3.42
CA PRO A 356 11.13 -18.89 -2.97
C PRO A 356 9.74 -19.03 -3.61
N THR A 357 8.75 -18.88 -2.75
CA THR A 357 7.34 -19.06 -3.07
C THR A 357 6.65 -17.72 -3.30
N GLY A 358 5.84 -17.62 -4.36
CA GLY A 358 5.13 -16.37 -4.66
C GLY A 358 4.11 -15.96 -3.58
N VAL A 359 4.16 -14.71 -3.12
CA VAL A 359 3.09 -14.04 -2.37
C VAL A 359 1.90 -13.83 -3.30
N PHE A 360 0.68 -14.05 -2.81
CA PHE A 360 -0.53 -13.80 -3.58
C PHE A 360 -0.67 -12.31 -3.95
N SER A 361 -1.15 -12.07 -5.17
CA SER A 361 -1.62 -10.77 -5.63
C SER A 361 -2.84 -10.99 -6.53
N SER A 362 -3.82 -10.10 -6.46
CA SER A 362 -4.94 -10.13 -7.41
C SER A 362 -4.50 -9.75 -8.83
N ALA A 363 -3.34 -9.10 -9.02
CA ALA A 363 -2.78 -8.90 -10.35
C ALA A 363 -2.39 -10.24 -11.00
N ASP A 364 -1.65 -11.06 -10.26
CA ASP A 364 -1.23 -12.40 -10.68
C ASP A 364 -2.45 -13.28 -10.97
N LEU A 365 -3.43 -13.27 -10.06
CA LEU A 365 -4.69 -14.01 -10.21
C LEU A 365 -5.44 -13.64 -11.50
N LEU A 366 -5.67 -12.34 -11.75
CA LEU A 366 -6.39 -11.91 -12.95
C LEU A 366 -5.61 -12.15 -14.23
N LEU A 367 -4.28 -12.00 -14.21
CA LEU A 367 -3.44 -12.30 -15.37
C LEU A 367 -3.47 -13.80 -15.71
N ASP A 368 -3.47 -14.67 -14.70
CA ASP A 368 -3.63 -16.12 -14.89
C ASP A 368 -4.99 -16.44 -15.53
N SER A 369 -6.08 -15.87 -14.99
CA SER A 369 -7.43 -16.06 -15.54
C SER A 369 -7.57 -15.51 -16.96
N LEU A 370 -6.87 -14.42 -17.31
CA LEU A 370 -6.85 -13.90 -18.68
C LEU A 370 -6.01 -14.74 -19.67
N ALA A 371 -5.04 -15.51 -19.16
CA ALA A 371 -4.11 -16.27 -20.00
C ALA A 371 -4.73 -17.54 -20.62
N PHE A 372 -5.79 -18.07 -20.03
CA PHE A 372 -6.39 -19.35 -20.43
C PHE A 372 -7.86 -19.20 -20.89
N GLU A 373 -8.26 -19.99 -21.88
CA GLU A 373 -9.66 -20.11 -22.35
C GLU A 373 -10.45 -21.12 -21.50
N GLY A 374 -11.78 -20.95 -21.45
CA GLY A 374 -12.69 -21.88 -20.77
C GLY A 374 -13.57 -21.24 -19.70
N LYS A 375 -14.35 -22.09 -19.00
CA LYS A 375 -15.31 -21.69 -17.97
C LYS A 375 -14.64 -20.95 -16.80
N ALA A 376 -13.46 -21.42 -16.40
CA ALA A 376 -12.53 -20.68 -15.56
C ALA A 376 -11.49 -20.08 -16.51
N GLY A 377 -11.50 -18.76 -16.68
CA GLY A 377 -10.62 -18.09 -17.63
C GLY A 377 -11.26 -16.90 -18.37
N ARG A 378 -10.63 -16.52 -19.49
CA ARG A 378 -10.86 -15.24 -20.19
C ARG A 378 -12.21 -15.08 -20.88
N ASP A 379 -13.00 -16.16 -21.01
CA ASP A 379 -14.26 -16.13 -21.78
C ASP A 379 -15.34 -15.28 -21.08
N ASN A 380 -15.27 -15.19 -19.75
CA ASN A 380 -16.23 -14.43 -18.92
C ASN A 380 -15.59 -13.22 -18.22
N LEU A 381 -14.31 -12.95 -18.47
CA LEU A 381 -13.56 -11.89 -17.80
C LEU A 381 -13.03 -10.89 -18.83
N THR A 382 -13.44 -9.63 -18.69
CA THR A 382 -12.84 -8.50 -19.39
C THR A 382 -12.18 -7.57 -18.38
N VAL A 383 -10.95 -7.15 -18.63
CA VAL A 383 -10.24 -6.16 -17.80
C VAL A 383 -9.81 -5.00 -18.68
N ASN A 384 -10.28 -3.79 -18.35
CA ASN A 384 -9.86 -2.56 -18.99
C ASN A 384 -9.04 -1.72 -18.01
N LEU A 385 -7.76 -1.57 -18.30
CA LEU A 385 -6.80 -0.76 -17.55
C LEU A 385 -6.79 0.68 -18.07
N ASN A 386 -6.20 1.60 -17.30
CA ASN A 386 -6.20 3.04 -17.61
C ASN A 386 -7.61 3.64 -17.74
N HIS A 387 -8.61 3.02 -17.12
CA HIS A 387 -10.02 3.42 -17.15
C HIS A 387 -10.41 4.03 -15.80
N LEU A 388 -10.26 5.35 -15.67
CA LEU A 388 -10.65 6.07 -14.47
C LEU A 388 -12.17 6.27 -14.46
N VAL A 389 -12.88 5.52 -13.60
CA VAL A 389 -14.32 5.72 -13.41
C VAL A 389 -14.58 7.03 -12.69
N THR A 390 -15.47 7.84 -13.26
CA THR A 390 -15.80 9.18 -12.77
C THR A 390 -17.25 9.32 -12.32
N GLU A 391 -18.15 8.44 -12.77
CA GLU A 391 -19.58 8.59 -12.50
C GLU A 391 -20.30 7.24 -12.64
N ILE A 392 -21.29 7.04 -11.78
CA ILE A 392 -22.29 5.97 -11.89
C ILE A 392 -23.63 6.63 -12.21
N GLU A 393 -24.16 6.37 -13.40
CA GLU A 393 -25.48 6.85 -13.80
C GLU A 393 -26.56 6.05 -13.07
N THR A 394 -27.49 6.74 -12.40
CA THR A 394 -28.58 6.10 -11.68
C THR A 394 -29.94 6.69 -12.04
N GLU A 395 -30.97 5.86 -11.97
CA GLU A 395 -32.37 6.24 -12.18
C GLU A 395 -33.25 5.37 -11.28
N ASN A 396 -34.15 6.00 -10.51
CA ASN A 396 -35.14 5.31 -9.67
C ASN A 396 -34.56 4.22 -8.74
N GLY A 397 -33.44 4.50 -8.05
CA GLY A 397 -32.81 3.55 -7.13
C GLY A 397 -32.07 2.39 -7.83
N ARG A 398 -31.79 2.52 -9.13
CA ARG A 398 -31.03 1.52 -9.89
C ARG A 398 -29.91 2.19 -10.70
N ALA A 399 -28.75 1.55 -10.73
CA ALA A 399 -27.64 1.92 -11.59
C ALA A 399 -27.90 1.47 -13.04
N LYS A 400 -27.56 2.32 -14.01
CA LYS A 400 -27.75 2.08 -15.45
C LYS A 400 -26.45 1.87 -16.20
N ALA A 401 -25.42 2.63 -15.83
CA ALA A 401 -24.13 2.60 -16.49
C ALA A 401 -23.02 3.14 -15.60
N VAL A 402 -21.79 2.75 -15.95
CA VAL A 402 -20.56 3.33 -15.44
C VAL A 402 -19.95 4.22 -16.53
N ILE A 403 -19.55 5.43 -16.14
CA ILE A 403 -18.86 6.37 -17.01
C ILE A 403 -17.42 6.51 -16.55
N CYS A 404 -16.49 6.38 -17.50
CA CYS A 404 -15.07 6.49 -17.23
C CYS A 404 -14.34 7.32 -18.27
N GLN A 405 -13.17 7.79 -17.89
CA GLN A 405 -12.16 8.34 -18.76
C GLN A 405 -11.18 7.21 -19.10
N ASP A 406 -11.14 6.79 -20.37
CA ASP A 406 -10.05 6.00 -20.92
C ASP A 406 -8.86 6.95 -21.11
N LEU A 407 -7.91 6.86 -20.20
CA LEU A 407 -6.78 7.78 -20.11
C LEU A 407 -5.74 7.51 -21.21
N ALA A 408 -5.63 6.25 -21.66
CA ALA A 408 -4.73 5.88 -22.75
C ALA A 408 -5.30 6.32 -24.11
N GLY A 409 -6.58 6.04 -24.35
CA GLY A 409 -7.29 6.44 -25.57
C GLY A 409 -7.82 7.88 -25.55
N ASN A 410 -7.62 8.61 -24.46
CA ASN A 410 -8.07 9.98 -24.22
C ASN A 410 -9.56 10.22 -24.57
N ARG A 411 -10.44 9.27 -24.19
CA ARG A 411 -11.86 9.28 -24.55
C ARG A 411 -12.75 8.99 -23.34
N ARG A 412 -13.91 9.64 -23.27
CA ARG A 412 -14.97 9.28 -22.32
C ARG A 412 -15.72 8.06 -22.83
N ARG A 413 -15.95 7.07 -21.97
CA ARG A 413 -16.63 5.81 -22.30
C ARG A 413 -17.76 5.52 -21.34
N ARG A 414 -18.74 4.77 -21.81
CA ARG A 414 -19.94 4.35 -21.08
C ARG A 414 -20.14 2.85 -21.20
N TYR A 415 -20.15 2.14 -20.08
CA TYR A 415 -20.39 0.70 -20.01
C TYR A 415 -21.66 0.40 -19.23
N THR A 416 -22.43 -0.61 -19.63
CA THR A 416 -23.69 -0.99 -18.98
C THR A 416 -23.59 -2.37 -18.35
N ALA A 417 -24.26 -2.55 -17.21
CA ALA A 417 -24.37 -3.86 -16.57
C ALA A 417 -25.62 -3.98 -15.70
N ASP A 418 -25.98 -5.24 -15.38
CA ASP A 418 -27.05 -5.51 -14.44
C ASP A 418 -26.69 -5.10 -13.01
N ARG A 419 -25.41 -5.20 -12.62
CA ARG A 419 -24.92 -4.91 -11.27
C ARG A 419 -23.57 -4.18 -11.32
N ILE A 420 -23.35 -3.27 -10.37
CA ILE A 420 -22.12 -2.47 -10.26
C ILE A 420 -21.54 -2.66 -8.87
N VAL A 421 -20.24 -2.95 -8.79
CA VAL A 421 -19.51 -3.14 -7.53
C VAL A 421 -18.38 -2.12 -7.42
N LEU A 422 -18.39 -1.34 -6.33
CA LEU A 422 -17.31 -0.43 -5.98
C LEU A 422 -16.23 -1.20 -5.23
N SER A 423 -14.98 -1.20 -5.71
CA SER A 423 -13.84 -1.92 -5.12
C SER A 423 -12.54 -1.11 -5.26
N ALA A 424 -12.66 0.22 -5.22
CA ALA A 424 -11.56 1.17 -5.38
C ALA A 424 -10.84 1.50 -4.05
N GLY A 425 -11.29 0.92 -2.94
CA GLY A 425 -10.70 1.10 -1.62
C GLY A 425 -11.34 2.22 -0.80
N SER A 426 -10.93 2.33 0.46
CA SER A 426 -11.59 3.11 1.51
C SER A 426 -11.66 4.61 1.30
N LEU A 427 -10.93 5.15 0.33
CA LEU A 427 -10.97 6.57 -0.03
C LEU A 427 -11.63 6.81 -1.39
N GLU A 428 -11.37 5.95 -2.38
CA GLU A 428 -11.85 6.15 -3.75
C GLU A 428 -13.27 5.64 -3.98
N SER A 429 -13.67 4.52 -3.34
CA SER A 429 -15.05 4.05 -3.40
C SER A 429 -16.06 5.07 -2.84
N PRO A 430 -15.88 5.64 -1.63
CA PRO A 430 -16.75 6.71 -1.16
C PRO A 430 -16.60 8.00 -1.98
N ARG A 431 -15.40 8.33 -2.50
CA ARG A 431 -15.25 9.47 -3.42
C ARG A 431 -16.13 9.32 -4.65
N LEU A 432 -16.11 8.16 -5.30
CA LEU A 432 -16.93 7.89 -6.48
C LEU A 432 -18.42 7.92 -6.15
N ALA A 433 -18.82 7.37 -4.99
CA ALA A 433 -20.21 7.41 -4.53
C ALA A 433 -20.70 8.87 -4.32
N LEU A 434 -19.89 9.70 -3.65
CA LEU A 434 -20.18 11.12 -3.45
C LEU A 434 -20.20 11.88 -4.78
N GLN A 435 -19.23 11.63 -5.66
CA GLN A 435 -19.11 12.28 -6.96
C GLN A 435 -20.29 11.96 -7.89
N SER A 436 -20.80 10.73 -7.80
CA SER A 436 -21.97 10.28 -8.56
C SER A 436 -23.29 10.73 -7.92
N ASN A 437 -23.24 11.50 -6.83
CA ASN A 437 -24.40 11.92 -6.04
C ASN A 437 -25.31 10.74 -5.66
N LEU A 438 -24.72 9.61 -5.26
CA LEU A 438 -25.51 8.46 -4.85
C LEU A 438 -26.33 8.80 -3.59
N ASN A 439 -27.57 8.29 -3.55
CA ASN A 439 -28.45 8.46 -2.42
C ASN A 439 -27.86 7.84 -1.14
N ASP A 440 -27.87 8.62 -0.07
CA ASP A 440 -27.34 8.24 1.23
C ASP A 440 -28.40 8.49 2.32
N PRO A 441 -29.39 7.59 2.48
CA PRO A 441 -30.51 7.79 3.39
C PRO A 441 -30.08 7.94 4.85
N ASN A 442 -28.89 7.44 5.21
CA ASN A 442 -28.36 7.44 6.57
C ASN A 442 -27.25 8.49 6.79
N GLY A 443 -26.84 9.22 5.75
CA GLY A 443 -25.77 10.22 5.83
C GLY A 443 -24.41 9.63 6.23
N LYS A 444 -24.13 8.37 5.85
CA LYS A 444 -22.93 7.61 6.24
C LYS A 444 -21.89 7.46 5.14
N ILE A 445 -22.19 7.78 3.88
CA ILE A 445 -21.18 7.73 2.80
C ILE A 445 -20.03 8.66 3.15
N GLY A 446 -18.82 8.09 3.15
CA GLY A 446 -17.59 8.79 3.45
C GLY A 446 -17.37 9.08 4.93
N ARG A 447 -18.22 8.62 5.86
CA ARG A 447 -18.03 8.83 7.31
C ARG A 447 -17.54 7.57 8.00
N GLY A 448 -16.83 7.72 9.12
CA GLY A 448 -16.38 6.59 9.94
C GLY A 448 -14.94 6.17 9.71
N LEU A 449 -14.21 6.90 8.87
CA LEU A 449 -12.86 6.54 8.49
C LEU A 449 -11.99 6.35 9.74
N THR A 450 -11.40 5.17 9.88
CA THR A 450 -10.39 4.90 10.90
C THR A 450 -9.35 3.92 10.34
N ASP A 451 -8.24 3.76 11.07
CA ASP A 451 -7.16 2.80 10.79
C ASP A 451 -6.63 2.24 12.12
N HIS A 452 -5.76 1.23 12.09
CA HIS A 452 -5.12 0.71 13.30
C HIS A 452 -4.15 1.72 13.88
N PRO A 453 -4.19 1.95 15.20
CA PRO A 453 -3.02 2.32 15.96
C PRO A 453 -2.07 1.13 16.03
N ALA A 454 -0.78 1.42 16.09
CA ALA A 454 0.24 0.39 16.26
C ALA A 454 1.41 0.90 17.11
N TYR A 455 2.02 0.01 17.88
CA TYR A 455 3.35 0.24 18.42
C TYR A 455 4.36 -0.65 17.72
N PHE A 456 5.48 -0.06 17.31
CA PHE A 456 6.56 -0.76 16.63
C PHE A 456 7.81 -0.84 17.50
N SER A 457 8.71 -1.72 17.12
CA SER A 457 10.09 -1.77 17.65
C SER A 457 10.83 -0.44 17.42
N HIS A 458 11.87 -0.22 18.21
CA HIS A 458 12.59 1.06 18.28
C HIS A 458 12.91 1.65 16.88
N GLY A 459 12.32 2.80 16.53
CA GLY A 459 12.59 3.52 15.29
C GLY A 459 11.48 3.47 14.23
N GLY A 460 10.45 2.61 14.37
CA GLY A 460 9.33 2.49 13.43
C GLY A 460 9.18 1.08 12.84
N GLU A 461 8.29 0.91 11.85
CA GLU A 461 7.97 -0.40 11.25
C GLU A 461 9.19 -1.11 10.63
N ASP A 462 10.13 -0.33 10.09
CA ASP A 462 11.32 -0.87 9.42
C ASP A 462 12.45 -1.28 10.39
N PHE A 463 12.40 -0.90 11.67
CA PHE A 463 13.52 -1.03 12.60
C PHE A 463 13.32 -2.15 13.62
N GLY A 464 14.32 -3.03 13.75
CA GLY A 464 14.35 -4.10 14.75
C GLY A 464 15.48 -3.96 15.77
N TYR A 465 15.52 -4.94 16.68
CA TYR A 465 16.60 -5.10 17.65
C TYR A 465 17.63 -6.10 17.15
N ASN A 466 18.90 -5.76 17.30
CA ASN A 466 20.00 -6.62 16.90
C ASN A 466 20.30 -7.69 17.95
N ILE A 467 20.45 -8.93 17.51
CA ILE A 467 20.85 -10.08 18.32
C ILE A 467 22.28 -10.47 17.94
N PRO A 468 23.25 -10.41 18.86
CA PRO A 468 24.63 -10.80 18.57
C PRO A 468 24.73 -12.30 18.31
N SER A 469 25.70 -12.72 17.50
CA SER A 469 25.95 -14.15 17.21
C SER A 469 26.48 -14.94 18.41
N HIS A 470 27.06 -14.26 19.40
CA HIS A 470 27.61 -14.85 20.61
C HIS A 470 27.17 -14.07 21.86
N LEU A 471 27.05 -14.79 22.97
CA LEU A 471 26.84 -14.22 24.29
C LEU A 471 28.13 -13.57 24.82
N PRO A 472 28.06 -12.69 25.84
CA PRO A 472 29.25 -12.04 26.42
C PRO A 472 30.33 -13.00 26.94
N ASN A 473 29.95 -14.24 27.27
CA ASN A 473 30.86 -15.29 27.73
C ASN A 473 31.51 -16.09 26.57
N GLY A 474 31.26 -15.71 25.31
CA GLY A 474 31.80 -16.36 24.12
C GLY A 474 31.02 -17.59 23.63
N ALA A 475 29.96 -18.02 24.32
CA ALA A 475 29.12 -19.12 23.85
C ALA A 475 28.23 -18.67 22.66
N PRO A 476 27.87 -19.57 21.72
CA PRO A 476 26.93 -19.26 20.65
C PRO A 476 25.60 -18.76 21.21
N HIS A 477 25.05 -17.73 20.59
CA HIS A 477 23.77 -17.16 20.98
C HIS A 477 22.62 -18.01 20.42
N PRO A 478 21.64 -18.46 21.23
CA PRO A 478 20.59 -19.38 20.79
C PRO A 478 19.70 -18.85 19.64
N PHE A 479 19.58 -17.52 19.55
CA PHE A 479 18.81 -16.82 18.50
C PHE A 479 19.69 -15.97 17.58
N GLY A 480 21.02 -16.01 17.75
CA GLY A 480 21.95 -15.09 17.08
C GLY A 480 22.51 -15.60 15.76
N ASP A 481 22.12 -16.80 15.34
CA ASP A 481 22.47 -17.32 14.02
C ASP A 481 21.56 -16.64 12.97
N PRO A 482 22.13 -15.90 12.00
CA PRO A 482 21.36 -15.19 10.98
C PRO A 482 20.60 -16.13 10.04
N ASN A 483 20.82 -17.45 10.09
CA ASN A 483 20.05 -18.44 9.32
C ASN A 483 18.75 -18.88 10.01
N LEU A 484 18.61 -18.62 11.31
CA LEU A 484 17.41 -18.95 12.06
C LEU A 484 16.33 -17.90 11.80
N HIS A 485 15.09 -18.34 11.61
CA HIS A 485 14.01 -17.43 11.28
C HIS A 485 12.67 -17.95 11.78
N ALA A 486 11.82 -17.03 12.24
CA ALA A 486 10.50 -17.37 12.76
C ALA A 486 9.56 -16.19 12.68
N LYS A 487 8.27 -16.50 12.56
CA LYS A 487 7.17 -15.54 12.65
C LYS A 487 6.15 -16.03 13.67
N VAL A 488 5.79 -15.18 14.62
CA VAL A 488 4.90 -15.56 15.71
C VAL A 488 3.80 -14.53 15.85
N LEU A 489 2.57 -15.01 16.00
CA LEU A 489 1.43 -14.25 16.45
C LEU A 489 1.20 -14.58 17.92
N MET A 490 1.34 -13.60 18.80
CA MET A 490 0.96 -13.72 20.20
C MET A 490 -0.35 -12.97 20.46
N GLN A 491 -1.24 -13.61 21.21
CA GLN A 491 -2.55 -13.05 21.58
C GLN A 491 -2.82 -13.32 23.05
N HIS A 492 -3.21 -12.32 23.83
CA HIS A 492 -3.52 -12.54 25.24
C HIS A 492 -4.74 -13.48 25.39
N LYS A 493 -4.66 -14.48 26.27
CA LYS A 493 -5.72 -15.50 26.43
C LYS A 493 -7.04 -14.90 26.88
N GLN A 494 -6.97 -13.86 27.71
CA GLN A 494 -8.12 -13.14 28.26
C GLN A 494 -8.47 -11.87 27.47
N ALA A 495 -7.95 -11.69 26.25
CA ALA A 495 -8.28 -10.53 25.42
C ALA A 495 -9.79 -10.47 25.09
N ASP A 496 -10.36 -9.28 25.24
CA ASP A 496 -11.69 -8.89 24.78
C ASP A 496 -11.70 -7.45 24.26
N SER A 497 -12.87 -6.86 24.01
CA SER A 497 -13.00 -5.50 23.48
C SER A 497 -12.63 -4.37 24.46
N GLN A 498 -12.40 -4.69 25.74
CA GLN A 498 -12.10 -3.73 26.82
C GLN A 498 -10.79 -4.05 27.56
N SER A 499 -10.21 -5.23 27.35
CA SER A 499 -9.02 -5.70 28.04
C SER A 499 -8.09 -6.43 27.08
N HIS A 500 -6.79 -6.11 27.15
CA HIS A 500 -5.73 -6.73 26.32
C HIS A 500 -6.04 -6.75 24.82
N SER A 501 -6.69 -5.70 24.31
CA SER A 501 -7.26 -5.63 22.96
C SER A 501 -6.22 -5.38 21.88
N PHE A 502 -5.17 -6.21 21.82
CA PHE A 502 -4.11 -6.13 20.83
C PHE A 502 -3.57 -7.51 20.45
N ASN A 503 -3.02 -7.59 19.24
CA ASN A 503 -2.22 -8.70 18.77
C ASN A 503 -0.74 -8.28 18.75
N VAL A 504 0.17 -9.24 18.94
CA VAL A 504 1.61 -9.01 18.80
C VAL A 504 2.16 -9.87 17.69
N GLU A 505 2.81 -9.23 16.73
CA GLU A 505 3.60 -9.89 15.70
C GLU A 505 5.07 -9.89 16.12
N ILE A 506 5.72 -11.04 16.01
CA ILE A 506 7.15 -11.20 16.25
C ILE A 506 7.79 -11.76 14.99
N LEU A 507 8.83 -11.08 14.49
CA LEU A 507 9.59 -11.51 13.32
C LEU A 507 11.07 -11.63 13.70
N LEU A 508 11.61 -12.84 13.74
CA LEU A 508 13.04 -13.10 13.85
C LEU A 508 13.62 -13.30 12.45
N ASN A 509 14.56 -12.43 12.05
CA ASN A 509 15.14 -12.39 10.71
C ASN A 509 14.08 -12.23 9.59
N GLY A 510 13.26 -11.19 9.76
CA GLY A 510 12.28 -10.62 8.80
C GLY A 510 12.59 -10.77 7.31
N TRP A 511 13.83 -10.48 6.98
CA TRP A 511 14.28 -10.27 5.61
C TRP A 511 14.28 -11.54 4.74
N PHE A 512 14.23 -12.74 5.35
CA PHE A 512 14.05 -13.99 4.60
C PHE A 512 12.74 -14.06 3.80
N TRP A 513 11.83 -13.14 4.09
CA TRP A 513 10.50 -13.08 3.49
C TRP A 513 10.37 -11.99 2.41
N ASP A 514 11.33 -11.08 2.29
CA ASP A 514 11.13 -9.90 1.46
C ASP A 514 12.01 -9.89 0.21
N LEU A 515 12.95 -10.84 0.11
CA LEU A 515 13.94 -10.87 -0.95
C LEU A 515 13.92 -12.19 -1.72
N ARG A 516 13.78 -12.07 -3.04
CA ARG A 516 14.09 -13.15 -3.98
C ARG A 516 15.46 -12.87 -4.60
N HIS A 517 16.36 -13.85 -4.54
CA HIS A 517 17.66 -13.77 -5.20
C HIS A 517 17.74 -14.83 -6.29
N SER A 518 17.92 -14.40 -7.55
CA SER A 518 18.24 -15.31 -8.65
C SER A 518 19.74 -15.52 -8.84
N ASP A 519 20.56 -14.72 -8.15
CA ASP A 519 22.02 -14.76 -8.19
C ASP A 519 22.54 -15.28 -6.84
N ASP A 520 23.12 -16.48 -6.87
CA ASP A 520 23.64 -17.15 -5.69
C ASP A 520 24.81 -16.39 -5.05
N ASP A 521 25.60 -15.64 -5.83
CA ASP A 521 26.71 -14.84 -5.30
C ASP A 521 26.18 -13.66 -4.50
N VAL A 522 25.16 -12.95 -5.00
CA VAL A 522 24.49 -11.86 -4.28
C VAL A 522 23.82 -12.40 -3.01
N ARG A 523 23.16 -13.56 -3.09
CA ARG A 523 22.57 -14.23 -1.92
C ARG A 523 23.65 -14.55 -0.87
N ARG A 524 24.73 -15.22 -1.27
CA ARG A 524 25.84 -15.58 -0.37
C ARG A 524 26.47 -14.34 0.24
N GLN A 525 26.69 -13.30 -0.55
CA GLN A 525 27.20 -12.03 -0.06
C GLN A 525 26.26 -11.42 0.97
N ARG A 526 24.93 -11.41 0.72
CA ARG A 526 23.95 -10.87 1.66
C ARG A 526 23.91 -11.63 2.98
N LEU A 527 23.96 -12.97 2.93
CA LEU A 527 24.07 -13.83 4.11
C LEU A 527 25.35 -13.54 4.91
N SER A 528 26.46 -13.29 4.21
CA SER A 528 27.72 -12.92 4.86
C SER A 528 27.74 -11.47 5.40
N SER A 529 26.99 -10.55 4.78
CA SER A 529 26.95 -9.13 5.16
C SER A 529 25.90 -8.83 6.24
N ASN A 530 24.79 -9.57 6.27
CA ASN A 530 23.84 -9.59 7.38
C ASN A 530 24.36 -10.50 8.49
N ALA A 531 25.57 -10.23 8.98
CA ALA A 531 26.25 -11.04 9.98
C ALA A 531 25.58 -11.02 11.37
N GLN A 532 24.48 -10.30 11.53
CA GLN A 532 23.78 -10.11 12.80
C GLN A 532 22.29 -10.40 12.63
N SER A 533 21.76 -11.27 13.50
CA SER A 533 20.33 -11.54 13.58
C SER A 533 19.56 -10.31 14.04
N GLU A 534 18.31 -10.17 13.60
CA GLU A 534 17.41 -9.09 13.98
C GLU A 534 16.07 -9.65 14.45
N ILE A 535 15.46 -9.01 15.46
CA ILE A 535 14.08 -9.28 15.88
C ILE A 535 13.22 -8.03 15.86
N LYS A 536 11.99 -8.15 15.35
CA LYS A 536 10.98 -7.09 15.32
C LYS A 536 9.72 -7.52 16.07
N PHE A 537 9.12 -6.54 16.74
CA PHE A 537 7.82 -6.61 17.42
C PHE A 537 6.89 -5.53 16.87
N THR A 538 5.66 -5.92 16.55
CA THR A 538 4.57 -5.02 16.18
C THR A 538 3.34 -5.31 17.03
N PHE A 539 2.80 -4.30 17.69
CA PHE A 539 1.59 -4.38 18.49
C PHE A 539 0.47 -3.68 17.72
N ILE A 540 -0.58 -4.41 17.36
CA ILE A 540 -1.68 -3.89 16.53
C ILE A 540 -2.98 -3.90 17.31
N PHE A 541 -3.69 -2.77 17.27
CA PHE A 541 -4.93 -2.54 18.00
C PHE A 541 -6.14 -2.51 17.07
N ALA A 542 -7.29 -2.92 17.60
CA ALA A 542 -8.58 -2.71 16.97
C ALA A 542 -9.02 -1.25 17.16
N SER A 543 -9.83 -0.76 16.24
CA SER A 543 -10.43 0.57 16.31
C SER A 543 -11.88 0.54 15.87
N ASP A 544 -12.74 1.16 16.68
CA ASP A 544 -14.08 1.52 16.27
C ASP A 544 -14.06 2.62 15.22
N LEU A 545 -15.13 2.68 14.42
CA LEU A 545 -15.33 3.76 13.46
C LEU A 545 -15.62 5.07 14.18
N ASN A 546 -15.15 6.18 13.60
CA ASN A 546 -15.37 7.51 14.17
C ASN A 546 -16.18 8.39 13.21
N ASP A 547 -17.41 8.74 13.58
CA ASP A 547 -18.30 9.55 12.74
C ASP A 547 -17.86 11.02 12.57
N ALA A 548 -16.93 11.49 13.42
CA ALA A 548 -16.25 12.77 13.23
C ALA A 548 -15.16 12.70 12.15
N ASN A 549 -14.72 11.49 11.78
CA ASN A 549 -13.80 11.25 10.70
C ASN A 549 -14.57 11.08 9.39
N TRP A 550 -14.12 11.76 8.35
CA TRP A 550 -14.82 11.78 7.07
C TRP A 550 -13.91 12.00 5.88
N VAL A 551 -14.43 11.63 4.72
CA VAL A 551 -13.89 11.95 3.40
C VAL A 551 -14.95 12.68 2.59
N GLN A 552 -14.57 13.77 1.92
CA GLN A 552 -15.48 14.63 1.15
C GLN A 552 -14.79 15.18 -0.09
N ILE A 553 -15.56 15.58 -1.09
CA ILE A 553 -15.06 16.28 -2.28
C ILE A 553 -15.11 17.78 -1.99
N GLN A 554 -13.99 18.51 -2.14
CA GLN A 554 -13.92 19.92 -1.72
C GLN A 554 -13.91 20.96 -2.83
N SER A 555 -13.63 20.56 -4.07
CA SER A 555 -13.25 21.52 -5.10
C SER A 555 -13.74 21.10 -6.48
N ALA A 556 -13.76 22.07 -7.38
CA ALA A 556 -14.05 21.86 -8.80
C ALA A 556 -13.07 20.88 -9.48
N ASP A 557 -11.88 20.67 -8.91
CA ASP A 557 -10.91 19.70 -9.43
C ASP A 557 -11.09 18.28 -8.86
N GLN A 558 -12.13 18.02 -8.06
CA GLN A 558 -12.54 16.69 -7.58
C GLN A 558 -11.54 16.00 -6.63
N ARG A 559 -10.56 16.73 -6.07
CA ARG A 559 -9.64 16.19 -5.07
C ARG A 559 -10.36 15.88 -3.75
N LEU A 560 -9.99 14.76 -3.12
CA LEU A 560 -10.57 14.34 -1.84
C LEU A 560 -9.99 15.16 -0.70
N ALA A 561 -10.84 15.61 0.21
CA ALA A 561 -10.42 16.08 1.52
C ALA A 561 -10.73 15.06 2.58
N VAL A 562 -9.81 14.91 3.52
CA VAL A 562 -9.89 13.91 4.58
C VAL A 562 -9.76 14.60 5.92
N LYS A 563 -10.64 14.22 6.85
CA LYS A 563 -10.57 14.57 8.26
C LYS A 563 -10.46 13.29 9.07
N VAL A 564 -9.36 13.15 9.81
CA VAL A 564 -9.14 12.02 10.73
C VAL A 564 -8.62 12.58 12.04
N ALA A 565 -9.41 12.45 13.10
CA ALA A 565 -8.99 12.81 14.45
C ALA A 565 -8.04 11.75 15.01
N ARG A 566 -7.12 12.16 15.90
CA ARG A 566 -6.23 11.27 16.66
C ARG A 566 -7.00 10.08 17.22
N ASN A 567 -6.46 8.87 17.02
CA ASN A 567 -7.05 7.61 17.44
C ASN A 567 -6.36 7.17 18.74
N PRO A 568 -7.02 7.27 19.90
CA PRO A 568 -6.41 6.91 21.17
C PRO A 568 -6.46 5.41 21.48
N ALA A 569 -7.03 4.59 20.59
CA ALA A 569 -7.04 3.15 20.80
C ALA A 569 -5.58 2.65 20.93
N GLY A 570 -5.30 1.88 21.98
CA GLY A 570 -3.93 1.46 22.30
C GLY A 570 -3.22 2.27 23.40
N GLU A 571 -3.55 3.55 23.61
CA GLU A 571 -2.82 4.40 24.57
C GLU A 571 -2.86 3.84 26.00
N GLN A 572 -4.02 3.31 26.41
CA GLN A 572 -4.19 2.68 27.73
C GLN A 572 -3.34 1.40 27.92
N TYR A 573 -2.89 0.78 26.82
CA TYR A 573 -2.11 -0.46 26.81
C TYR A 573 -0.61 -0.22 26.62
N PHE A 574 -0.16 1.04 26.55
CA PHE A 574 1.25 1.36 26.29
C PHE A 574 2.19 0.71 27.31
N ASP A 575 1.89 0.84 28.61
CA ASP A 575 2.72 0.25 29.66
C ASP A 575 2.69 -1.29 29.64
N GLU A 576 1.55 -1.88 29.29
CA GLU A 576 1.43 -3.33 29.11
C GLU A 576 2.29 -3.82 27.95
N CYS A 577 2.22 -3.15 26.79
CA CYS A 577 3.03 -3.47 25.62
C CYS A 577 4.52 -3.31 25.91
N LYS A 578 4.90 -2.25 26.63
CA LYS A 578 6.28 -2.00 27.07
C LYS A 578 6.81 -3.11 27.98
N GLN A 579 6.00 -3.54 28.95
CA GLN A 579 6.35 -4.65 29.84
C GLN A 579 6.47 -5.98 29.09
N LEU A 580 5.54 -6.29 28.19
CA LEU A 580 5.60 -7.50 27.36
C LEU A 580 6.84 -7.50 26.46
N ARG A 581 7.12 -6.37 25.78
CA ARG A 581 8.32 -6.19 24.98
C ARG A 581 9.59 -6.44 25.80
N ASN A 582 9.69 -5.88 27.01
CA ASN A 582 10.88 -6.10 27.85
C ASN A 582 11.06 -7.58 28.21
N ARG A 583 9.98 -8.27 28.58
CA ARG A 583 10.01 -9.73 28.81
C ARG A 583 10.45 -10.51 27.56
N LEU A 584 10.01 -10.09 26.37
CA LEU A 584 10.43 -10.69 25.10
C LEU A 584 11.91 -10.41 24.82
N LEU A 585 12.39 -9.19 25.01
CA LEU A 585 13.82 -8.84 24.87
C LEU A 585 14.70 -9.68 25.79
N ASP A 586 14.27 -9.89 27.04
CA ASP A 586 14.95 -10.77 28.00
C ASP A 586 14.95 -12.23 27.54
N PHE A 587 13.80 -12.74 27.09
CA PHE A 587 13.67 -14.10 26.55
C PHE A 587 14.61 -14.32 25.35
N PHE A 588 14.64 -13.37 24.41
CA PHE A 588 15.51 -13.40 23.24
C PHE A 588 16.96 -12.97 23.54
N ARG A 589 17.27 -12.62 24.79
CA ARG A 589 18.61 -12.20 25.27
C ARG A 589 19.21 -11.04 24.48
N VAL A 590 18.37 -10.09 24.08
CA VAL A 590 18.77 -8.89 23.34
C VAL A 590 19.52 -7.92 24.28
N PRO A 591 20.80 -7.60 24.03
CA PRO A 591 21.58 -6.75 24.92
C PRO A 591 21.36 -5.26 24.68
N GLY A 592 21.60 -4.44 25.71
CA GLY A 592 21.83 -3.00 25.55
C GLY A 592 20.61 -2.16 25.17
N VAL A 593 19.40 -2.70 25.33
CA VAL A 593 18.15 -1.94 25.15
C VAL A 593 17.75 -1.32 26.48
N ASP A 594 17.56 0.00 26.51
CA ASP A 594 16.99 0.69 27.66
C ASP A 594 15.52 0.27 27.86
N PRO A 595 15.16 -0.38 28.98
CA PRO A 595 13.80 -0.87 29.25
C PRO A 595 12.72 0.21 29.25
N ASP A 596 13.08 1.48 29.47
CA ASP A 596 12.14 2.60 29.51
C ASP A 596 12.01 3.32 28.15
N SER A 597 12.85 2.96 27.17
CA SER A 597 12.85 3.53 25.82
C SER A 597 12.27 2.54 24.78
N GLY A 598 11.92 3.02 23.57
CA GLY A 598 11.85 2.15 22.38
C GLY A 598 10.54 1.41 22.09
N LEU A 599 9.38 2.04 22.25
CA LEU A 599 8.20 1.69 21.45
C LEU A 599 7.85 2.91 20.59
N GLY A 600 8.03 2.79 19.28
CA GLY A 600 7.61 3.84 18.34
C GLY A 600 6.09 3.82 18.20
N ASN A 601 5.44 4.99 18.23
CA ASN A 601 4.02 5.09 17.92
C ASN A 601 3.84 5.17 16.40
N GLY A 602 3.02 4.28 15.84
CA GLY A 602 2.57 4.37 14.46
C GLY A 602 1.60 5.54 14.29
N ASN A 603 1.85 6.39 13.30
CA ASN A 603 0.91 7.45 12.94
C ASN A 603 -0.28 6.86 12.16
N GLN A 604 -1.39 7.59 12.12
CA GLN A 604 -2.62 7.14 11.46
C GLN A 604 -2.36 6.89 9.98
N GLY A 605 -2.61 5.69 9.45
CA GLY A 605 -2.34 5.38 8.05
C GLY A 605 -1.05 4.61 7.78
N THR A 606 -0.11 4.51 8.74
CA THR A 606 1.15 3.75 8.56
C THR A 606 0.89 2.28 8.21
N PRO A 607 -0.03 1.55 8.86
CA PRO A 607 -0.33 0.16 8.52
C PRO A 607 -1.11 -0.03 7.20
N HIS A 608 -1.63 1.04 6.61
CA HIS A 608 -2.40 1.04 5.37
C HIS A 608 -3.67 0.16 5.38
N HIS A 609 -4.37 0.08 6.52
CA HIS A 609 -5.58 -0.74 6.66
C HIS A 609 -6.87 0.08 6.87
N ALA A 610 -6.81 1.38 6.58
CA ALA A 610 -7.95 2.28 6.79
C ALA A 610 -9.25 1.76 6.15
N GLY A 611 -10.40 1.99 6.80
CA GLY A 611 -11.71 1.49 6.34
C GLY A 611 -12.91 2.13 7.03
N GLY A 612 -14.10 1.60 6.74
CA GLY A 612 -15.39 2.00 7.35
C GLY A 612 -16.16 3.14 6.68
N THR A 613 -15.68 3.65 5.55
CA THR A 613 -16.28 4.79 4.83
C THR A 613 -17.54 4.47 4.00
N LEU A 614 -17.87 3.19 3.81
CA LEU A 614 -19.12 2.68 3.24
C LEU A 614 -19.68 1.57 4.14
N ARG A 615 -19.61 1.76 5.46
CA ARG A 615 -19.80 0.71 6.47
C ARG A 615 -21.08 -0.12 6.28
N MET A 616 -20.94 -1.39 6.59
CA MET A 616 -22.03 -2.35 6.64
C MET A 616 -22.86 -2.23 7.94
N SER A 617 -24.15 -2.55 7.84
CA SER A 617 -25.04 -2.77 8.99
C SER A 617 -26.02 -3.93 8.72
N ASP A 618 -26.66 -4.46 9.76
CA ASP A 618 -27.78 -5.41 9.65
C ASP A 618 -29.13 -4.83 10.05
N ASP A 619 -29.18 -3.56 10.47
CA ASP A 619 -30.38 -2.83 10.87
C ASP A 619 -30.77 -1.71 9.89
N GLY A 620 -30.08 -1.61 8.76
CA GLY A 620 -30.33 -0.60 7.73
C GLY A 620 -29.79 0.79 8.05
N THR A 621 -28.94 0.95 9.08
CA THR A 621 -28.35 2.25 9.46
C THR A 621 -27.00 2.55 8.81
N GLY A 622 -26.41 1.56 8.13
CA GLY A 622 -25.16 1.65 7.38
C GLY A 622 -25.35 2.21 5.97
N VAL A 623 -24.29 2.09 5.16
CA VAL A 623 -24.36 2.39 3.71
C VAL A 623 -24.72 1.14 2.93
N VAL A 624 -24.17 -0.01 3.33
CA VAL A 624 -24.46 -1.31 2.73
C VAL A 624 -25.06 -2.28 3.75
N ASN A 625 -25.84 -3.23 3.25
CA ASN A 625 -26.38 -4.32 4.05
C ASN A 625 -25.37 -5.49 4.19
N THR A 626 -25.79 -6.59 4.81
CA THR A 626 -24.94 -7.79 4.99
C THR A 626 -24.63 -8.57 3.70
N ASP A 627 -25.24 -8.21 2.57
CA ASP A 627 -24.84 -8.68 1.23
C ASP A 627 -23.92 -7.69 0.52
N LEU A 628 -23.44 -6.68 1.24
CA LEU A 628 -22.61 -5.59 0.73
C LEU A 628 -23.30 -4.75 -0.35
N LYS A 629 -24.63 -4.86 -0.46
CA LYS A 629 -25.46 -4.06 -1.35
C LYS A 629 -25.78 -2.73 -0.69
N PHE A 630 -25.69 -1.63 -1.43
CA PHE A 630 -26.14 -0.32 -0.95
C PHE A 630 -27.61 -0.39 -0.53
N GLU A 631 -27.93 0.18 0.63
CA GLU A 631 -29.31 0.19 1.14
C GLU A 631 -30.27 0.93 0.19
N ALA A 632 -29.76 1.98 -0.45
CA ALA A 632 -30.55 2.84 -1.35
C ALA A 632 -30.71 2.29 -2.77
N TYR A 633 -30.06 1.18 -3.12
CA TYR A 633 -29.99 0.71 -4.51
C TYR A 633 -30.26 -0.79 -4.65
N GLU A 634 -30.91 -1.15 -5.75
CA GLU A 634 -31.21 -2.55 -6.07
C GLU A 634 -29.97 -3.34 -6.56
N ASN A 635 -29.01 -2.65 -7.17
CA ASN A 635 -27.93 -3.28 -7.94
C ASN A 635 -26.55 -2.63 -7.79
N ILE A 636 -26.35 -1.80 -6.76
CA ILE A 636 -25.02 -1.25 -6.42
C ILE A 636 -24.50 -1.94 -5.16
N TYR A 637 -23.24 -2.38 -5.20
CA TYR A 637 -22.54 -3.08 -4.13
C TYR A 637 -21.18 -2.43 -3.85
N ALA A 638 -20.58 -2.71 -2.69
CA ALA A 638 -19.19 -2.36 -2.39
C ALA A 638 -18.42 -3.59 -1.87
N CYS A 639 -17.16 -3.75 -2.27
CA CYS A 639 -16.34 -4.88 -1.85
C CYS A 639 -14.88 -4.44 -1.65
N ASP A 640 -14.64 -3.67 -0.61
CA ASP A 640 -13.32 -3.28 -0.12
C ASP A 640 -13.40 -2.93 1.38
N ASN A 641 -12.30 -2.50 2.02
CA ASN A 641 -12.27 -2.21 3.45
C ASN A 641 -13.23 -1.07 3.88
N SER A 642 -13.79 -0.28 2.95
CA SER A 642 -14.81 0.72 3.28
C SER A 642 -16.05 0.11 3.94
N VAL A 643 -16.38 -1.16 3.67
CA VAL A 643 -17.60 -1.81 4.21
C VAL A 643 -17.43 -2.31 5.64
N PHE A 644 -16.22 -2.28 6.19
CA PHE A 644 -15.94 -2.85 7.50
C PHE A 644 -16.68 -2.06 8.61
N PRO A 645 -17.40 -2.74 9.52
CA PRO A 645 -18.13 -2.08 10.61
C PRO A 645 -17.22 -1.61 11.77
N ALA A 646 -15.99 -2.12 11.81
CA ALA A 646 -14.88 -1.70 12.66
C ALA A 646 -13.58 -2.22 12.05
N ILE A 647 -12.45 -1.66 12.45
CA ILE A 647 -11.13 -2.17 12.06
C ILE A 647 -10.64 -3.11 13.18
N PRO A 648 -10.48 -4.43 12.92
CA PRO A 648 -10.06 -5.39 13.95
C PRO A 648 -8.57 -5.24 14.30
N CYS A 649 -8.00 -6.05 15.19
CA CYS A 649 -6.53 -6.15 15.33
C CYS A 649 -5.93 -6.97 14.18
N ALA A 650 -6.65 -8.00 13.72
CA ALA A 650 -6.24 -8.82 12.59
C ALA A 650 -6.18 -8.00 11.28
N ASN A 651 -5.13 -8.18 10.47
CA ASN A 651 -5.01 -7.50 9.19
C ASN A 651 -6.22 -7.82 8.28
N PRO A 652 -6.78 -6.83 7.56
CA PRO A 652 -8.11 -6.93 6.97
C PRO A 652 -8.18 -7.82 5.72
N SER A 653 -7.04 -8.09 5.06
CA SER A 653 -6.99 -8.71 3.73
C SER A 653 -7.67 -10.09 3.66
N LEU A 654 -7.46 -10.96 4.66
CA LEU A 654 -8.09 -12.28 4.66
C LEU A 654 -9.61 -12.18 4.76
N THR A 655 -10.09 -11.32 5.66
CA THR A 655 -11.52 -11.05 5.84
C THR A 655 -12.13 -10.47 4.56
N LEU A 656 -11.44 -9.52 3.91
CA LEU A 656 -11.89 -8.96 2.65
C LEU A 656 -11.97 -10.01 1.53
N GLY A 657 -10.97 -10.90 1.42
CA GLY A 657 -11.01 -12.01 0.47
C GLY A 657 -12.20 -12.96 0.71
N ALA A 658 -12.51 -13.26 1.98
CA ALA A 658 -13.66 -14.07 2.33
C ALA A 658 -15.00 -13.40 1.96
N LEU A 659 -15.11 -12.08 2.18
CA LEU A 659 -16.27 -11.28 1.78
C LEU A 659 -16.44 -11.21 0.25
N ALA A 660 -15.34 -11.08 -0.49
CA ALA A 660 -15.36 -11.10 -1.95
C ALA A 660 -15.88 -12.43 -2.51
N LEU A 661 -15.41 -13.56 -1.97
CA LEU A 661 -15.92 -14.89 -2.34
C LEU A 661 -17.41 -15.05 -2.01
N ARG A 662 -17.85 -14.55 -0.85
CA ARG A 662 -19.27 -14.56 -0.46
C ARG A 662 -20.13 -13.76 -1.43
N LEU A 663 -19.65 -12.56 -1.81
CA LEU A 663 -20.34 -11.70 -2.76
C LEU A 663 -20.40 -12.34 -4.15
N ALA A 664 -19.33 -13.02 -4.58
CA ALA A 664 -19.31 -13.76 -5.84
C ALA A 664 -20.41 -14.83 -5.89
N ASP A 665 -20.55 -15.62 -4.81
CA ASP A 665 -21.61 -16.62 -4.68
C ASP A 665 -23.01 -15.98 -4.75
N HIS A 666 -23.21 -14.87 -4.03
CA HIS A 666 -24.48 -14.15 -4.01
C HIS A 666 -24.86 -13.60 -5.39
N LEU A 667 -23.94 -12.88 -6.05
CA LEU A 667 -24.21 -12.27 -7.35
C LEU A 667 -24.41 -13.33 -8.44
N ALA A 668 -23.61 -14.40 -8.45
CA ALA A 668 -23.79 -15.50 -9.41
C ALA A 668 -25.14 -16.21 -9.24
N GLN A 669 -25.61 -16.40 -7.99
CA GLN A 669 -26.97 -16.92 -7.74
C GLN A 669 -28.05 -16.01 -8.32
N GLN A 670 -27.91 -14.69 -8.18
CA GLN A 670 -28.89 -13.76 -8.74
C GLN A 670 -28.82 -13.60 -10.26
N VAL A 671 -27.69 -13.93 -10.89
CA VAL A 671 -27.55 -13.93 -12.36
C VAL A 671 -28.19 -15.19 -12.96
N HIS A 672 -28.06 -16.33 -12.28
CA HIS A 672 -28.61 -17.60 -12.74
C HIS A 672 -30.07 -17.86 -12.34
N ALA A 673 -30.67 -17.00 -11.52
CA ALA A 673 -32.07 -17.05 -11.10
C ALA A 673 -32.96 -16.29 -12.09
#